data_AF-A0A6B1D590-F1
#
_entry.id   AF-A0A6B1D590-F1
#
_cell.length_a   1.000
_cell.length_b   1.000
_cell.length_c   1.000
_cell.angle_alpha   90.00
_cell.angle_beta   90.00
_cell.angle_gamma   90.00
#
_symmetry.space_group_name_H-M   'P 1'
#
loop_
_entity.id
_entity.type
_entity.pdbx_description
1 polymer ?
#
loop_
_entity_poly.entity_id
_entity_poly.type
_entity_poly.pdbx_seq_one_letter_code
_entity_poly.pdbx_strand_id
1 'polypeptide(L)'
;MYNNRYGHMVHEYTVGRVRRILQERAERLDAVQTRAQAEAYVDDVRAKAARCFPALPARTDLNARITGTMDLGDICLEKVVYESRPGFLVSANLYLPKQFDAELPCVLGLCGHSDTGKAYGPYQFFARGLASKGFAVLIMDPVSQGERRQFYAEEGVPEGETGPRSTVAHNMIGNRMLLTGDFVGSWFAWDAIRGLDYLLARPETDATRVGVTGCSGGGTQTTQVTALDPRVTMAAPDCYITSWLCNLENELPADAEQNPPRALEFGLDEADLLLAYAPRPTMILAEENCYFDLRGARQAHAEMKKVHTLLGSPDSTEISVGHLDHGFHKHAREAMYRFFIRHALLDVECQEPKMEEIPETRLNAAGGEVVPYGSKKIFGFTQARAKELEAQRPRLEYAALQDAVRERLQIDLPGSPPHYRFLRRSGGQDDATGKGYQFAVETEPGIQVILTMFGDLENQCRRPKGEVSLFVGHLSSEEDCAALPWLQRRINEGQRILAADLRGTGQSFPTTCGSSDLLEPYGADYLYASFGSMMGESYLGRRVYDLLRTIDCLEDGGATVHLIGRGLGSAPVALAALLHASQPTCELVHYLPSYQLLIDNPLHNWPFSCFIENCLEMFDLPDVYSAIGDRLKKCDPWGPWI
;
A
#
# COMPACT_ATOMS: atom_id res chain seq x y z
N MET A 1 5.87 -4.96 28.19
CA MET A 1 6.58 -3.85 27.52
C MET A 1 7.83 -4.46 26.92
N TYR A 2 7.87 -4.55 25.59
CA TYR A 2 9.05 -5.05 24.88
C TYR A 2 10.28 -4.23 25.27
N ASN A 3 11.39 -4.88 25.60
CA ASN A 3 12.65 -4.19 25.85
C ASN A 3 13.31 -3.83 24.51
N ASN A 4 12.72 -2.88 23.78
CA ASN A 4 13.11 -2.51 22.41
C ASN A 4 14.35 -1.64 22.39
N ARG A 5 15.51 -2.25 22.62
CA ARG A 5 16.81 -1.58 22.55
C ARG A 5 17.08 -0.93 21.18
N TYR A 6 16.44 -1.42 20.12
CA TYR A 6 16.66 -1.03 18.73
C TYR A 6 15.37 -0.59 18.02
N GLY A 7 14.37 -0.08 18.75
CA GLY A 7 13.05 0.25 18.19
C GLY A 7 13.04 1.26 17.04
N HIS A 8 14.02 2.16 16.94
CA HIS A 8 14.10 3.13 15.82
C HIS A 8 14.91 2.63 14.61
N MET A 9 15.49 1.43 14.68
CA MET A 9 16.45 0.96 13.66
C MET A 9 15.84 0.87 12.26
N VAL A 10 14.65 0.26 12.13
CA VAL A 10 13.99 0.11 10.83
C VAL A 10 13.50 1.47 10.30
N HIS A 11 13.02 2.33 11.18
CA HIS A 11 12.55 3.66 10.83
C HIS A 11 13.65 4.51 10.20
N GLU A 12 14.75 4.72 10.94
CA GLU A 12 15.88 5.54 10.50
C GLU A 12 16.55 4.97 9.24
N TYR A 13 16.63 3.64 9.15
CA TYR A 13 17.12 2.98 7.94
C TYR A 13 16.24 3.30 6.73
N THR A 14 14.92 3.16 6.87
CA THR A 14 13.97 3.39 5.77
C THR A 14 13.96 4.88 5.37
N VAL A 15 13.91 5.79 6.34
CA VAL A 15 13.98 7.25 6.13
C VAL A 15 15.27 7.62 5.39
N GLY A 16 16.42 7.11 5.82
CA GLY A 16 17.71 7.37 5.18
C GLY A 16 17.74 6.95 3.72
N ARG A 17 17.05 5.86 3.36
CA ARG A 17 16.94 5.39 1.97
C ARG A 17 16.03 6.27 1.13
N VAL A 18 14.83 6.59 1.62
CA VAL A 18 13.87 7.44 0.90
C VAL A 18 14.43 8.85 0.71
N ARG A 19 15.14 9.40 1.70
CA ARG A 19 15.83 10.69 1.57
C ARG A 19 16.82 10.70 0.40
N ARG A 20 17.63 9.64 0.24
CA ARG A 20 18.57 9.55 -0.90
C ARG A 20 17.84 9.51 -2.24
N ILE A 21 16.81 8.67 -2.36
CA ILE A 21 15.99 8.56 -3.59
C ILE A 21 15.38 9.93 -3.96
N LEU A 22 14.75 10.61 -3.01
CA LEU A 22 14.11 11.89 -3.28
C LEU A 22 15.10 13.04 -3.45
N GLN A 23 16.30 12.95 -2.86
CA GLN A 23 17.39 13.88 -3.14
C GLN A 23 17.85 13.75 -4.60
N GLU A 24 18.08 12.53 -5.08
CA GLU A 24 18.43 12.30 -6.49
C GLU A 24 17.32 12.79 -7.43
N ARG A 25 16.05 12.56 -7.09
CA ARG A 25 14.90 13.12 -7.82
C ARG A 25 14.94 14.66 -7.85
N ALA A 26 15.15 15.30 -6.72
CA ALA A 26 15.22 16.76 -6.62
C ALA A 26 16.37 17.32 -7.49
N GLU A 27 17.54 16.68 -7.47
CA GLU A 27 18.68 17.05 -8.32
C GLU A 27 18.36 16.91 -9.82
N ARG A 28 17.65 15.84 -10.23
CA ARG A 28 17.16 15.69 -11.62
C ARG A 28 16.22 16.81 -12.02
N LEU A 29 15.24 17.13 -11.17
CA LEU A 29 14.29 18.23 -11.42
C LEU A 29 15.01 19.59 -11.41
N ASP A 30 16.01 19.78 -10.56
CA ASP A 30 16.83 20.99 -10.51
C ASP A 30 17.62 21.23 -11.78
N ALA A 31 18.12 20.18 -12.43
CA ALA A 31 18.78 20.25 -13.72
C ALA A 31 17.87 20.64 -14.91
N VAL A 32 16.54 20.61 -14.75
CA VAL A 32 15.58 21.03 -15.79
C VAL A 32 15.52 22.56 -15.87
N GLN A 33 16.03 23.12 -16.96
CA GLN A 33 16.21 24.58 -17.14
C GLN A 33 15.60 25.13 -18.45
N THR A 34 15.20 24.25 -19.36
CA THR A 34 14.66 24.63 -20.68
C THR A 34 13.32 23.94 -20.92
N ARG A 35 12.53 24.48 -21.84
CA ARG A 35 11.27 23.88 -22.27
C ARG A 35 11.44 22.43 -22.74
N ALA A 36 12.43 22.16 -23.58
CA ALA A 36 12.69 20.81 -24.10
C ALA A 36 13.05 19.81 -22.99
N GLN A 37 13.82 20.24 -21.98
CA GLN A 37 14.11 19.40 -20.81
C GLN A 37 12.86 19.17 -19.95
N ALA A 38 11.97 20.17 -19.82
CA ALA A 38 10.72 20.02 -19.10
C ALA A 38 9.76 19.05 -19.81
N GLU A 39 9.66 19.13 -21.15
CA GLU A 39 8.90 18.17 -21.96
C GLU A 39 9.44 16.75 -21.78
N ALA A 40 10.76 16.56 -21.84
CA ALA A 40 11.40 15.27 -21.60
C ALA A 40 11.20 14.76 -20.16
N TYR A 41 11.24 15.63 -19.14
CA TYR A 41 10.98 15.27 -17.76
C TYR A 41 9.53 14.78 -17.58
N VAL A 42 8.57 15.49 -18.16
CA VAL A 42 7.15 15.11 -18.12
C VAL A 42 6.90 13.77 -18.81
N ASP A 43 7.52 13.53 -19.96
CA ASP A 43 7.40 12.25 -20.67
C ASP A 43 8.04 11.09 -19.89
N ASP A 44 9.19 11.29 -19.26
CA ASP A 44 9.84 10.32 -18.35
C ASP A 44 8.93 10.01 -17.16
N VAL A 45 8.40 11.04 -16.50
CA VAL A 45 7.46 10.91 -15.38
C VAL A 45 6.21 10.14 -15.79
N ARG A 46 5.58 10.49 -16.92
CA ARG A 46 4.40 9.79 -17.43
C ARG A 46 4.68 8.31 -17.68
N ALA A 47 5.80 8.01 -18.33
CA ALA A 47 6.20 6.64 -18.63
C ALA A 47 6.47 5.82 -17.36
N LYS A 48 7.13 6.42 -16.37
CA LYS A 48 7.40 5.79 -15.07
C LYS A 48 6.14 5.61 -14.24
N ALA A 49 5.28 6.63 -14.15
CA ALA A 49 4.02 6.55 -13.42
C ALA A 49 3.14 5.42 -13.97
N ALA A 50 3.04 5.28 -15.30
CA ALA A 50 2.30 4.19 -15.93
C ALA A 50 2.86 2.78 -15.59
N ARG A 51 4.17 2.65 -15.32
CA ARG A 51 4.80 1.37 -14.95
C ARG A 51 4.54 0.97 -13.50
N CYS A 52 4.10 1.88 -12.64
CA CYS A 52 3.71 1.56 -11.25
C CYS A 52 2.37 0.82 -11.18
N PHE A 53 1.59 0.83 -12.27
CA PHE A 53 0.29 0.17 -12.36
C PHE A 53 0.39 -1.02 -13.32
N PRO A 54 -0.09 -2.21 -12.94
CA PRO A 54 -0.36 -3.29 -13.88
C PRO A 54 -1.15 -2.82 -15.11
N ALA A 55 -1.00 -3.54 -16.21
CA ALA A 55 -1.68 -3.22 -17.46
C ALA A 55 -3.19 -3.07 -17.23
N LEU A 56 -3.72 -1.88 -17.53
CA LEU A 56 -5.14 -1.60 -17.38
C LEU A 56 -5.96 -2.54 -18.31
N PRO A 57 -7.14 -3.00 -17.87
CA PRO A 57 -7.99 -3.87 -18.69
C PRO A 57 -8.39 -3.24 -20.02
N ALA A 58 -8.82 -4.07 -20.97
CA ALA A 58 -9.50 -3.56 -22.16
C ALA A 58 -10.83 -2.90 -21.77
N ARG A 59 -11.18 -1.80 -22.46
CA ARG A 59 -12.51 -1.18 -22.32
C ARG A 59 -13.58 -2.16 -22.82
N THR A 60 -14.60 -2.41 -22.02
CA THR A 60 -15.80 -3.19 -22.37
C THR A 60 -17.02 -2.29 -22.48
N ASP A 61 -18.21 -2.83 -22.77
CA ASP A 61 -19.44 -2.05 -22.64
C ASP A 61 -19.66 -1.65 -21.18
N LEU A 62 -20.12 -0.42 -20.94
CA LEU A 62 -20.42 0.09 -19.59
C LEU A 62 -21.70 -0.51 -19.02
N ASN A 63 -22.60 -1.05 -19.85
CA ASN A 63 -23.91 -1.57 -19.41
C ASN A 63 -24.66 -0.61 -18.47
N ALA A 64 -24.50 0.70 -18.67
CA ALA A 64 -24.94 1.73 -17.73
C ALA A 64 -26.47 1.82 -17.68
N ARG A 65 -27.01 2.02 -16.47
CA ARG A 65 -28.45 2.13 -16.21
C ARG A 65 -28.71 3.30 -15.29
N ILE A 66 -29.67 4.15 -15.68
CA ILE A 66 -30.25 5.14 -14.79
C ILE A 66 -31.32 4.43 -13.97
N THR A 67 -31.11 4.34 -12.65
CA THR A 67 -31.97 3.59 -11.73
C THR A 67 -32.97 4.49 -11.01
N GLY A 68 -32.80 5.81 -11.10
CA GLY A 68 -33.74 6.79 -10.60
C GLY A 68 -33.28 8.20 -10.90
N THR A 69 -34.19 9.15 -10.75
CA THR A 69 -33.90 10.58 -10.92
C THR A 69 -34.47 11.37 -9.74
N MET A 70 -33.90 12.55 -9.49
CA MET A 70 -34.36 13.45 -8.45
C MET A 70 -34.21 14.90 -8.89
N ASP A 71 -35.33 15.63 -8.81
CA ASP A 71 -35.35 17.08 -9.00
C ASP A 71 -34.81 17.78 -7.73
N LEU A 72 -33.77 18.60 -7.89
CA LEU A 72 -33.14 19.38 -6.82
C LEU A 72 -33.24 20.88 -7.04
N GLY A 73 -34.21 21.34 -7.84
CA GLY A 73 -34.41 22.75 -8.16
C GLY A 73 -33.78 23.15 -9.49
N ASP A 74 -32.59 23.75 -9.43
CA ASP A 74 -31.79 24.21 -10.58
C ASP A 74 -31.02 23.06 -11.26
N ILE A 75 -30.77 21.97 -10.52
CA ILE A 75 -30.10 20.77 -11.01
C ILE A 75 -31.02 19.53 -10.95
N CYS A 76 -30.70 18.54 -11.76
CA CYS A 76 -31.27 17.19 -11.74
C CYS A 76 -30.18 16.19 -11.33
N LEU A 77 -30.53 15.22 -10.50
CA LEU A 77 -29.69 14.07 -10.18
C LEU A 77 -30.20 12.85 -10.93
N GLU A 78 -29.32 12.16 -11.66
CA GLU A 78 -29.51 10.79 -12.13
C GLU A 78 -28.70 9.83 -11.25
N LYS A 79 -29.35 8.78 -10.77
CA LYS A 79 -28.68 7.66 -10.08
C LYS A 79 -28.25 6.65 -11.12
N VAL A 80 -26.98 6.29 -11.12
CA VAL A 80 -26.39 5.48 -12.19
C VAL A 80 -25.69 4.27 -11.60
N VAL A 81 -25.88 3.12 -12.24
CA VAL A 81 -25.04 1.94 -12.04
C VAL A 81 -24.43 1.58 -13.40
N TYR A 82 -23.12 1.33 -13.44
CA TYR A 82 -22.41 0.90 -14.65
C TYR A 82 -21.32 -0.13 -14.32
N GLU A 83 -20.82 -0.83 -15.33
CA GLU A 83 -19.74 -1.81 -15.23
C GLU A 83 -18.39 -1.17 -15.56
N SER A 84 -17.45 -1.17 -14.60
CA SER A 84 -16.05 -0.85 -14.90
C SER A 84 -15.29 -2.06 -15.45
N ARG A 85 -15.74 -3.27 -15.09
CA ARG A 85 -15.32 -4.57 -15.65
C ARG A 85 -16.56 -5.45 -15.80
N PRO A 86 -16.55 -6.48 -16.66
CA PRO A 86 -17.71 -7.36 -16.84
C PRO A 86 -18.25 -7.96 -15.53
N GLY A 87 -19.46 -7.54 -15.16
CA GLY A 87 -20.13 -7.90 -13.91
C GLY A 87 -19.57 -7.26 -12.63
N PHE A 88 -18.69 -6.25 -12.70
CA PHE A 88 -18.23 -5.47 -11.54
C PHE A 88 -18.81 -4.07 -11.60
N LEU A 89 -19.74 -3.79 -10.69
CA LEU A 89 -20.57 -2.60 -10.74
C LEU A 89 -19.95 -1.44 -9.95
N VAL A 90 -20.10 -0.25 -10.52
CA VAL A 90 -19.84 1.05 -9.89
C VAL A 90 -21.18 1.78 -9.76
N SER A 91 -21.51 2.16 -8.54
CA SER A 91 -22.62 3.06 -8.21
C SER A 91 -22.15 4.52 -8.26
N ALA A 92 -22.94 5.38 -8.87
CA ALA A 92 -22.63 6.79 -9.05
C ALA A 92 -23.87 7.67 -9.07
N ASN A 93 -23.68 8.96 -8.83
CA ASN A 93 -24.69 10.00 -9.05
C ASN A 93 -24.16 10.99 -10.09
N LEU A 94 -24.95 11.24 -11.12
CA LEU A 94 -24.70 12.27 -12.12
C LEU A 94 -25.57 13.49 -11.81
N TYR A 95 -24.96 14.63 -11.56
CA TYR A 95 -25.62 15.91 -11.32
C TYR A 95 -25.51 16.76 -12.59
N LEU A 96 -26.65 17.24 -13.08
CA LEU A 96 -26.76 18.04 -14.30
C LEU A 96 -27.52 19.35 -14.02
N PRO A 97 -27.05 20.50 -14.54
CA PRO A 97 -27.88 21.70 -14.65
C PRO A 97 -29.12 21.39 -15.50
N LYS A 98 -30.28 21.94 -15.14
CA LYS A 98 -31.50 21.79 -15.96
C LYS A 98 -31.53 22.68 -17.19
N GLN A 99 -30.78 23.78 -17.17
CA GLN A 99 -30.73 24.77 -18.24
C GLN A 99 -29.27 24.96 -18.65
N PHE A 100 -28.99 24.70 -19.92
CA PHE A 100 -27.69 24.91 -20.54
C PHE A 100 -27.87 25.10 -22.04
N ASP A 101 -27.15 26.08 -22.60
CA ASP A 101 -27.25 26.45 -24.02
C ASP A 101 -26.18 25.78 -24.89
N ALA A 102 -25.19 25.12 -24.27
CA ALA A 102 -24.08 24.44 -24.91
C ALA A 102 -23.67 23.20 -24.09
N GLU A 103 -22.82 22.36 -24.68
CA GLU A 103 -22.19 21.24 -23.97
C GLU A 103 -21.46 21.73 -22.70
N LEU A 104 -21.65 20.98 -21.62
CA LEU A 104 -21.21 21.31 -20.28
C LEU A 104 -19.76 20.87 -20.07
N PRO A 105 -18.88 21.71 -19.52
CA PRO A 105 -17.65 21.21 -18.93
C PRO A 105 -18.03 20.16 -17.86
N CYS A 106 -17.26 19.09 -17.76
CA CYS A 106 -17.61 17.96 -16.92
C CYS A 106 -16.57 17.70 -15.83
N VAL A 107 -17.00 17.21 -14.68
CA VAL A 107 -16.12 16.89 -13.55
C VAL A 107 -16.38 15.48 -13.05
N LEU A 108 -15.32 14.69 -12.90
CA LEU A 108 -15.35 13.46 -12.11
C LEU A 108 -15.00 13.79 -10.65
N GLY A 109 -15.97 13.58 -9.76
CA GLY A 109 -15.81 13.63 -8.32
C GLY A 109 -15.41 12.28 -7.76
N LEU A 110 -14.37 12.27 -6.94
CA LEU A 110 -13.80 11.08 -6.32
C LEU A 110 -13.88 11.19 -4.79
N CYS A 111 -14.41 10.15 -4.16
CA CYS A 111 -14.58 10.14 -2.70
C CYS A 111 -13.30 9.70 -2.00
N GLY A 112 -12.96 10.36 -0.89
CA GLY A 112 -12.04 9.82 0.11
C GLY A 112 -12.73 8.82 1.01
N HIS A 113 -12.04 8.38 2.07
CA HIS A 113 -12.41 7.28 2.95
C HIS A 113 -13.63 7.58 3.86
N SER A 114 -14.78 7.86 3.26
CA SER A 114 -16.06 7.96 3.95
C SER A 114 -16.83 6.64 3.84
N ASP A 115 -17.49 6.23 4.92
CA ASP A 115 -18.30 5.01 4.91
C ASP A 115 -19.45 5.09 3.90
N THR A 116 -20.07 6.27 3.80
CA THR A 116 -21.23 6.51 2.92
C THR A 116 -20.84 6.94 1.50
N GLY A 117 -19.54 6.90 1.15
CA GLY A 117 -19.03 7.21 -0.18
C GLY A 117 -19.58 8.52 -0.72
N LYS A 118 -20.20 8.48 -1.90
CA LYS A 118 -20.76 9.65 -2.61
C LYS A 118 -21.88 10.37 -1.84
N ALA A 119 -22.47 9.73 -0.84
CA ALA A 119 -23.52 10.33 -0.02
C ALA A 119 -22.98 11.15 1.16
N TYR A 120 -21.67 11.12 1.44
CA TYR A 120 -21.08 11.93 2.50
C TYR A 120 -21.28 13.43 2.24
N GLY A 121 -21.77 14.19 3.23
CA GLY A 121 -22.12 15.62 3.13
C GLY A 121 -21.16 16.46 2.26
N PRO A 122 -19.89 16.66 2.66
CA PRO A 122 -18.92 17.42 1.87
C PRO A 122 -18.79 16.97 0.41
N TYR A 123 -18.98 15.68 0.11
CA TYR A 123 -18.84 15.13 -1.24
C TYR A 123 -20.04 15.44 -2.12
N GLN A 124 -21.25 15.23 -1.60
CA GLN A 124 -22.45 15.67 -2.31
C GLN A 124 -22.52 17.21 -2.42
N PHE A 125 -21.90 17.95 -1.50
CA PHE A 125 -21.85 19.42 -1.57
C PHE A 125 -20.99 19.91 -2.74
N PHE A 126 -19.78 19.38 -2.92
CA PHE A 126 -18.96 19.81 -4.07
C PHE A 126 -19.60 19.41 -5.40
N ALA A 127 -20.21 18.23 -5.48
CA ALA A 127 -20.82 17.75 -6.71
C ALA A 127 -22.03 18.62 -7.12
N ARG A 128 -22.90 18.94 -6.16
CA ARG A 128 -24.06 19.82 -6.38
C ARG A 128 -23.64 21.26 -6.63
N GLY A 129 -22.65 21.76 -5.89
CA GLY A 129 -22.13 23.11 -6.04
C GLY A 129 -21.55 23.38 -7.42
N LEU A 130 -20.78 22.42 -7.98
CA LEU A 130 -20.31 22.47 -9.36
C LEU A 130 -21.46 22.37 -10.37
N ALA A 131 -22.45 21.48 -10.14
CA ALA A 131 -23.59 21.36 -11.05
C ALA A 131 -24.42 22.65 -11.13
N SER A 132 -24.69 23.32 -10.00
CA SER A 132 -25.33 24.64 -9.97
C SER A 132 -24.50 25.74 -10.65
N LYS A 133 -23.22 25.48 -10.99
CA LYS A 133 -22.30 26.39 -11.67
C LYS A 133 -22.10 26.03 -13.15
N GLY A 134 -22.94 25.16 -13.70
CA GLY A 134 -22.90 24.82 -15.13
C GLY A 134 -21.93 23.70 -15.47
N PHE A 135 -21.63 22.80 -14.54
CA PHE A 135 -20.84 21.58 -14.82
C PHE A 135 -21.72 20.34 -14.83
N ALA A 136 -21.42 19.36 -15.68
CA ALA A 136 -21.91 18.00 -15.51
C ALA A 136 -21.00 17.26 -14.53
N VAL A 137 -21.53 16.73 -13.43
CA VAL A 137 -20.68 16.14 -12.37
C VAL A 137 -21.06 14.71 -12.08
N LEU A 138 -20.16 13.77 -12.33
CA LEU A 138 -20.31 12.37 -11.92
C LEU A 138 -19.52 12.15 -10.64
N ILE A 139 -20.15 11.66 -9.58
CA ILE A 139 -19.46 11.20 -8.37
C ILE A 139 -19.76 9.73 -8.12
N MET A 140 -18.74 8.93 -7.84
CA MET A 140 -18.85 7.47 -7.72
C MET A 140 -18.42 6.97 -6.34
N ASP A 141 -19.00 5.85 -5.91
CA ASP A 141 -18.51 5.15 -4.72
C ASP A 141 -17.18 4.43 -5.03
N PRO A 142 -16.16 4.58 -4.19
CA PRO A 142 -14.94 3.79 -4.27
C PRO A 142 -15.17 2.31 -3.90
N VAL A 143 -14.18 1.48 -4.16
CA VAL A 143 -14.20 0.07 -3.72
C VAL A 143 -14.37 0.03 -2.20
N SER A 144 -15.27 -0.83 -1.72
CA SER A 144 -15.55 -1.04 -0.30
C SER A 144 -16.07 0.18 0.48
N GLN A 145 -16.69 1.14 -0.21
CA GLN A 145 -17.35 2.32 0.36
C GLN A 145 -18.74 2.50 -0.25
N GLY A 146 -19.62 3.23 0.45
CA GLY A 146 -20.99 3.48 0.01
C GLY A 146 -21.71 2.17 -0.33
N GLU A 147 -22.24 2.07 -1.55
CA GLU A 147 -22.97 0.88 -2.01
C GLU A 147 -22.05 -0.29 -2.44
N ARG A 148 -20.72 -0.15 -2.31
CA ARG A 148 -19.74 -1.08 -2.92
C ARG A 148 -18.96 -1.92 -1.90
N ARG A 149 -19.55 -2.19 -0.73
CA ARG A 149 -18.88 -2.98 0.33
C ARG A 149 -18.49 -4.38 -0.18
N GLN A 150 -17.20 -4.68 -0.13
CA GLN A 150 -16.67 -5.95 -0.66
C GLN A 150 -16.91 -7.12 0.31
N PHE A 151 -16.91 -6.84 1.61
CA PHE A 151 -17.16 -7.82 2.68
C PHE A 151 -18.64 -7.89 3.11
N TYR A 152 -19.55 -7.49 2.22
CA TYR A 152 -20.98 -7.52 2.49
C TYR A 152 -21.50 -8.94 2.73
N ALA A 153 -22.20 -9.13 3.85
CA ALA A 153 -22.84 -10.36 4.29
C ALA A 153 -21.91 -11.60 4.28
N GLU A 154 -20.62 -11.38 4.55
CA GLU A 154 -19.64 -12.47 4.66
C GLU A 154 -19.82 -13.22 5.98
N GLU A 155 -19.91 -14.55 5.89
CA GLU A 155 -20.05 -15.42 7.06
C GLU A 155 -18.80 -15.29 7.95
N GLY A 156 -19.01 -15.04 9.25
CA GLY A 156 -17.91 -14.84 10.20
C GLY A 156 -17.26 -13.45 10.15
N VAL A 157 -17.83 -12.47 9.42
CA VAL A 157 -17.55 -11.04 9.61
C VAL A 157 -18.65 -10.45 10.49
N PRO A 158 -18.39 -10.14 11.77
CA PRO A 158 -19.33 -9.40 12.58
C PRO A 158 -19.65 -8.05 11.94
N GLU A 159 -20.91 -7.64 12.01
CA GLU A 159 -21.36 -6.35 11.50
C GLU A 159 -20.58 -5.23 12.22
N GLY A 160 -19.71 -4.54 11.48
CA GLY A 160 -18.80 -3.54 12.04
C GLY A 160 -17.37 -4.02 12.39
N GLU A 161 -17.00 -5.28 12.15
CA GLU A 161 -15.60 -5.76 12.30
C GLU A 161 -14.69 -5.47 11.10
N THR A 162 -15.26 -5.14 9.93
CA THR A 162 -14.56 -4.34 8.91
C THR A 162 -14.58 -2.84 9.24
N GLY A 163 -15.10 -2.47 10.42
CA GLY A 163 -15.15 -1.12 10.97
C GLY A 163 -15.96 -0.09 10.18
N PRO A 164 -16.17 1.10 10.74
CA PRO A 164 -16.47 2.34 10.00
C PRO A 164 -15.23 2.85 9.23
N ARG A 165 -14.45 1.95 8.61
CA ARG A 165 -13.11 2.25 8.08
C ARG A 165 -12.83 1.40 6.84
N SER A 166 -13.25 1.92 5.69
CA SER A 166 -12.89 1.43 4.36
C SER A 166 -11.40 1.08 4.19
N THR A 167 -10.51 1.74 4.94
CA THR A 167 -9.06 1.52 4.97
C THR A 167 -8.64 0.08 5.29
N VAL A 168 -9.27 -0.58 6.27
CA VAL A 168 -8.95 -1.98 6.61
C VAL A 168 -9.29 -2.90 5.44
N ALA A 169 -10.45 -2.69 4.83
CA ALA A 169 -10.89 -3.46 3.67
C ALA A 169 -9.94 -3.26 2.48
N HIS A 170 -9.48 -2.03 2.23
CA HIS A 170 -8.53 -1.74 1.17
C HIS A 170 -7.21 -2.50 1.36
N ASN A 171 -6.65 -2.50 2.57
CA ASN A 171 -5.39 -3.19 2.87
C ASN A 171 -5.55 -4.72 2.76
N MET A 172 -6.64 -5.29 3.25
CA MET A 172 -6.92 -6.73 3.09
C MET A 172 -7.04 -7.13 1.61
N ILE A 173 -7.74 -6.33 0.80
CA ILE A 173 -7.87 -6.57 -0.64
C ILE A 173 -6.50 -6.44 -1.32
N GLY A 174 -5.78 -5.35 -1.06
CA GLY A 174 -4.50 -5.02 -1.67
C GLY A 174 -3.40 -6.04 -1.35
N ASN A 175 -3.25 -6.45 -0.09
CA ASN A 175 -2.24 -7.41 0.34
C ASN A 175 -2.35 -8.73 -0.44
N ARG A 176 -3.58 -9.22 -0.61
CA ARG A 176 -3.84 -10.45 -1.37
C ARG A 176 -3.53 -10.29 -2.86
N MET A 177 -3.91 -9.17 -3.45
CA MET A 177 -3.71 -8.91 -4.88
C MET A 177 -2.22 -8.87 -5.28
N LEU A 178 -1.35 -8.48 -4.34
CA LEU A 178 0.09 -8.49 -4.52
C LEU A 178 0.62 -9.88 -4.94
N LEU A 179 0.05 -10.98 -4.41
CA LEU A 179 0.49 -12.36 -4.70
C LEU A 179 0.36 -12.73 -6.18
N THR A 180 -0.56 -12.08 -6.90
CA THR A 180 -0.85 -12.31 -8.32
C THR A 180 -0.29 -11.20 -9.23
N GLY A 181 0.51 -10.29 -8.66
CA GLY A 181 1.06 -9.13 -9.38
C GLY A 181 0.04 -8.06 -9.72
N ASP A 182 -1.10 -8.02 -9.03
CA ASP A 182 -2.11 -6.97 -9.21
C ASP A 182 -1.99 -5.92 -8.09
N PHE A 183 -2.54 -4.74 -8.33
CA PHE A 183 -2.46 -3.58 -7.45
C PHE A 183 -3.85 -2.97 -7.29
N VAL A 184 -4.33 -2.86 -6.04
CA VAL A 184 -5.68 -2.33 -5.76
C VAL A 184 -5.84 -0.89 -6.24
N GLY A 185 -4.79 -0.05 -6.22
CA GLY A 185 -4.86 1.30 -6.79
C GLY A 185 -5.17 1.31 -8.29
N SER A 186 -4.78 0.28 -9.05
CA SER A 186 -5.18 0.13 -10.47
C SER A 186 -6.66 -0.12 -10.63
N TRP A 187 -7.32 -0.71 -9.63
CA TRP A 187 -8.76 -0.91 -9.63
C TRP A 187 -9.52 0.39 -9.40
N PHE A 188 -9.07 1.19 -8.45
CA PHE A 188 -9.60 2.53 -8.19
C PHE A 188 -9.40 3.44 -9.41
N ALA A 189 -8.18 3.50 -9.95
CA ALA A 189 -7.88 4.28 -11.14
C ALA A 189 -8.71 3.83 -12.36
N TRP A 190 -8.84 2.52 -12.58
CA TRP A 190 -9.65 2.00 -13.67
C TRP A 190 -11.13 2.32 -13.51
N ASP A 191 -11.69 2.16 -12.31
CA ASP A 191 -13.10 2.52 -12.05
C ASP A 191 -13.34 4.01 -12.37
N ALA A 192 -12.41 4.89 -11.99
CA ALA A 192 -12.48 6.31 -12.30
C ALA A 192 -12.35 6.61 -13.81
N ILE A 193 -11.43 5.93 -14.52
CA ILE A 193 -11.29 6.02 -15.99
C ILE A 193 -12.58 5.58 -16.69
N ARG A 194 -13.24 4.54 -16.17
CA ARG A 194 -14.54 4.06 -16.69
C ARG A 194 -15.68 5.00 -16.33
N GLY A 195 -15.60 5.70 -15.20
CA GLY A 195 -16.44 6.84 -14.87
C GLY A 195 -16.30 7.99 -15.87
N LEU A 196 -15.07 8.32 -16.29
CA LEU A 196 -14.84 9.26 -17.40
C LEU A 196 -15.42 8.76 -18.72
N ASP A 197 -15.30 7.46 -19.02
CA ASP A 197 -15.93 6.88 -20.22
C ASP A 197 -17.45 7.07 -20.21
N TYR A 198 -18.11 6.87 -19.05
CA TYR A 198 -19.54 7.14 -18.91
C TYR A 198 -19.86 8.62 -19.06
N LEU A 199 -19.14 9.48 -18.33
CA LEU A 199 -19.37 10.92 -18.31
C LEU A 199 -19.20 11.53 -19.70
N LEU A 200 -18.14 11.18 -20.42
CA LEU A 200 -17.82 11.72 -21.74
C LEU A 200 -18.66 11.13 -22.88
N ALA A 201 -19.40 10.06 -22.64
CA ALA A 201 -20.37 9.51 -23.59
C ALA A 201 -21.73 10.23 -23.53
N ARG A 202 -21.93 11.12 -22.53
CA ARG A 202 -23.18 11.86 -22.35
C ARG A 202 -23.29 12.97 -23.40
N PRO A 203 -24.46 13.12 -24.07
CA PRO A 203 -24.66 14.19 -25.06
C PRO A 203 -24.59 15.60 -24.45
N GLU A 204 -24.73 15.71 -23.12
CA GLU A 204 -24.65 16.98 -22.41
C GLU A 204 -23.22 17.46 -22.18
N THR A 205 -22.19 16.62 -22.37
CA THR A 205 -20.82 16.91 -21.89
C THR A 205 -19.84 17.31 -22.99
N ASP A 206 -18.95 18.25 -22.67
CA ASP A 206 -17.84 18.70 -23.50
C ASP A 206 -16.54 17.99 -23.12
N ALA A 207 -16.07 17.09 -24.00
CA ALA A 207 -14.85 16.32 -23.79
C ALA A 207 -13.53 17.14 -23.85
N THR A 208 -13.60 18.43 -24.17
CA THR A 208 -12.43 19.34 -24.18
C THR A 208 -12.23 20.07 -22.85
N ARG A 209 -13.17 19.93 -21.89
CA ARG A 209 -13.14 20.59 -20.58
C ARG A 209 -13.50 19.60 -19.47
N VAL A 210 -12.52 18.81 -19.04
CA VAL A 210 -12.68 17.67 -18.12
C VAL A 210 -11.90 17.91 -16.82
N GLY A 211 -12.63 18.11 -15.72
CA GLY A 211 -12.09 18.25 -14.38
C GLY A 211 -12.07 16.94 -13.60
N VAL A 212 -11.10 16.79 -12.68
CA VAL A 212 -11.09 15.73 -11.67
C VAL A 212 -10.76 16.32 -10.30
N THR A 213 -11.52 15.95 -9.27
CA THR A 213 -11.29 16.42 -7.89
C THR A 213 -11.76 15.41 -6.86
N GLY A 214 -11.20 15.50 -5.66
CA GLY A 214 -11.55 14.68 -4.52
C GLY A 214 -10.67 15.04 -3.33
N CYS A 215 -11.11 14.64 -2.14
CA CYS A 215 -10.41 14.88 -0.87
C CYS A 215 -9.86 13.57 -0.30
N SER A 216 -8.68 13.59 0.33
CA SER A 216 -8.07 12.41 0.98
C SER A 216 -7.84 11.26 -0.01
N GLY A 217 -8.42 10.07 0.19
CA GLY A 217 -8.45 9.00 -0.81
C GLY A 217 -9.01 9.43 -2.18
N GLY A 218 -9.89 10.43 -2.24
CA GLY A 218 -10.34 11.05 -3.49
C GLY A 218 -9.27 11.94 -4.13
N GLY A 219 -8.43 12.57 -3.30
CA GLY A 219 -7.22 13.27 -3.72
C GLY A 219 -6.19 12.29 -4.30
N THR A 220 -6.01 11.13 -3.67
CA THR A 220 -5.20 10.02 -4.21
C THR A 220 -5.72 9.58 -5.58
N GLN A 221 -7.01 9.29 -5.70
CA GLN A 221 -7.56 8.89 -7.00
C GLN A 221 -7.43 10.01 -8.05
N THR A 222 -7.54 11.28 -7.63
CA THR A 222 -7.31 12.44 -8.52
C THR A 222 -5.88 12.43 -9.09
N THR A 223 -4.86 12.15 -8.29
CA THR A 223 -3.47 12.04 -8.80
C THR A 223 -3.30 10.86 -9.73
N GLN A 224 -3.86 9.70 -9.39
CA GLN A 224 -3.78 8.50 -10.22
C GLN A 224 -4.43 8.69 -11.59
N VAL A 225 -5.64 9.23 -11.63
CA VAL A 225 -6.35 9.51 -12.90
C VAL A 225 -5.62 10.57 -13.70
N THR A 226 -5.09 11.61 -13.04
CA THR A 226 -4.26 12.63 -13.70
C THR A 226 -3.02 12.00 -14.33
N ALA A 227 -2.39 11.03 -13.67
CA ALA A 227 -1.21 10.34 -14.17
C ALA A 227 -1.50 9.35 -15.32
N LEU A 228 -2.69 8.75 -15.34
CA LEU A 228 -3.00 7.62 -16.22
C LEU A 228 -3.91 7.98 -17.41
N ASP A 229 -4.73 9.03 -17.32
CA ASP A 229 -5.71 9.36 -18.37
C ASP A 229 -5.39 10.71 -19.06
N PRO A 230 -5.12 10.70 -20.38
CA PRO A 230 -4.81 11.92 -21.12
C PRO A 230 -6.02 12.84 -21.33
N ARG A 231 -7.25 12.45 -20.99
CA ARG A 231 -8.45 13.27 -21.23
C ARG A 231 -8.70 14.33 -20.16
N VAL A 232 -8.11 14.19 -18.98
CA VAL A 232 -8.22 15.20 -17.92
C VAL A 232 -7.59 16.50 -18.39
N THR A 233 -8.28 17.62 -18.23
CA THR A 233 -7.80 18.95 -18.61
C THR A 233 -7.55 19.86 -17.42
N MET A 234 -8.14 19.57 -16.26
CA MET A 234 -7.87 20.28 -15.01
C MET A 234 -8.03 19.37 -13.79
N ALA A 235 -7.23 19.59 -12.75
CA ALA A 235 -7.27 18.76 -11.53
C ALA A 235 -7.20 19.60 -10.25
N ALA A 236 -7.88 19.15 -9.20
CA ALA A 236 -7.84 19.79 -7.88
C ALA A 236 -7.90 18.77 -6.74
N PRO A 237 -6.81 18.04 -6.43
CA PRO A 237 -6.76 17.18 -5.25
C PRO A 237 -6.75 17.99 -3.96
N ASP A 238 -7.54 17.55 -2.98
CA ASP A 238 -7.67 18.16 -1.66
C ASP A 238 -7.15 17.25 -0.55
N CYS A 239 -6.45 17.84 0.43
CA CYS A 239 -5.99 17.18 1.64
C CYS A 239 -5.36 15.79 1.40
N TYR A 240 -4.42 15.72 0.45
CA TYR A 240 -3.68 14.49 0.12
C TYR A 240 -2.22 14.79 -0.24
N ILE A 241 -2.00 15.71 -1.19
CA ILE A 241 -0.65 15.99 -1.71
C ILE A 241 0.28 16.43 -0.59
N THR A 242 1.34 15.66 -0.39
CA THR A 242 2.48 15.99 0.45
C THR A 242 3.76 15.49 -0.23
N SER A 243 4.55 14.66 0.44
CA SER A 243 5.53 13.75 -0.18
C SER A 243 5.49 12.41 0.56
N TRP A 244 5.86 11.32 -0.12
CA TRP A 244 5.99 10.04 0.58
C TRP A 244 7.04 10.10 1.70
N LEU A 245 8.08 10.94 1.56
CA LEU A 245 9.04 11.16 2.63
C LEU A 245 8.42 11.84 3.86
N CYS A 246 7.59 12.86 3.68
CA CYS A 246 6.89 13.49 4.80
C CYS A 246 5.98 12.50 5.52
N ASN A 247 5.25 11.65 4.79
CA ASN A 247 4.43 10.59 5.40
C ASN A 247 5.30 9.62 6.22
N LEU A 248 6.42 9.17 5.67
CA LEU A 248 7.35 8.27 6.37
C LEU A 248 7.95 8.92 7.63
N GLU A 249 8.48 10.15 7.52
CA GLU A 249 9.11 10.87 8.64
C GLU A 249 8.10 11.22 9.74
N ASN A 250 6.84 11.47 9.38
CA ASN A 250 5.76 11.72 10.33
C ASN A 250 5.11 10.42 10.84
N GLU A 251 5.66 9.26 10.49
CA GLU A 251 5.16 7.95 10.89
C GLU A 251 3.70 7.71 10.49
N LEU A 252 3.27 8.24 9.34
CA LEU A 252 1.92 8.15 8.80
C LEU A 252 1.87 7.04 7.73
N PRO A 253 1.29 5.87 8.04
CA PRO A 253 0.97 4.86 7.02
C PRO A 253 -0.09 5.41 6.07
N ALA A 254 -0.19 4.81 4.89
CA ALA A 254 -1.18 5.14 3.86
C ALA A 254 -1.79 3.84 3.34
N ASP A 255 -3.04 3.84 2.91
CA ASP A 255 -3.71 2.62 2.44
C ASP A 255 -3.03 1.99 1.21
N ALA A 256 -3.34 0.72 0.95
CA ALA A 256 -2.75 -0.04 -0.14
C ALA A 256 -2.91 0.69 -1.48
N GLU A 257 -4.07 1.27 -1.80
CA GLU A 257 -4.26 2.03 -3.04
C GLU A 257 -3.40 3.29 -3.14
N GLN A 258 -2.91 3.83 -2.03
CA GLN A 258 -2.13 5.08 -1.98
C GLN A 258 -0.62 4.88 -2.13
N ASN A 259 -0.15 3.63 -2.18
CA ASN A 259 1.27 3.27 -2.30
C ASN A 259 1.53 2.51 -3.62
N PRO A 260 1.69 3.21 -4.76
CA PRO A 260 1.94 2.54 -6.05
C PRO A 260 3.27 1.76 -6.01
N PRO A 261 3.26 0.44 -6.29
CA PRO A 261 4.48 -0.37 -6.30
C PRO A 261 5.56 0.25 -7.17
N ARG A 262 6.82 0.17 -6.72
CA ARG A 262 8.01 0.64 -7.45
C ARG A 262 8.07 2.15 -7.74
N ALA A 263 7.16 2.97 -7.22
CA ALA A 263 7.17 4.42 -7.47
C ALA A 263 8.49 5.09 -7.03
N LEU A 264 8.98 4.75 -5.83
CA LEU A 264 10.27 5.24 -5.33
C LEU A 264 11.44 4.62 -6.09
N GLU A 265 11.35 3.36 -6.52
CA GLU A 265 12.36 2.72 -7.39
C GLU A 265 12.55 3.51 -8.70
N PHE A 266 11.46 4.03 -9.28
CA PHE A 266 11.51 4.84 -10.49
C PHE A 266 11.89 6.31 -10.22
N GLY A 267 12.16 6.67 -8.97
CA GLY A 267 12.53 8.02 -8.56
C GLY A 267 11.38 9.02 -8.70
N LEU A 268 10.15 8.56 -8.45
CA LEU A 268 8.95 9.38 -8.40
C LEU A 268 8.63 9.84 -6.97
N ASP A 269 7.88 10.93 -6.86
CA ASP A 269 7.17 11.36 -5.65
C ASP A 269 5.70 11.71 -5.97
N GLU A 270 4.86 11.99 -4.97
CA GLU A 270 3.43 12.28 -5.18
C GLU A 270 3.19 13.42 -6.19
N ALA A 271 4.05 14.45 -6.18
CA ALA A 271 3.98 15.59 -7.11
C ALA A 271 4.15 15.16 -8.58
N ASP A 272 4.92 14.09 -8.86
CA ASP A 272 5.13 13.62 -10.23
C ASP A 272 3.85 13.06 -10.85
N LEU A 273 2.95 12.49 -10.05
CA LEU A 273 1.67 11.99 -10.55
C LEU A 273 0.82 13.14 -11.14
N LEU A 274 0.95 14.35 -10.60
CA LEU A 274 0.33 15.55 -11.17
C LEU A 274 1.09 16.10 -12.38
N LEU A 275 2.41 15.87 -12.46
CA LEU A 275 3.27 16.35 -13.55
C LEU A 275 3.20 15.49 -14.82
N ALA A 276 2.72 14.25 -14.76
CA ALA A 276 2.67 13.31 -15.90
C ALA A 276 2.01 13.88 -17.16
N TYR A 277 1.12 14.86 -17.06
CA TYR A 277 0.59 15.59 -18.21
C TYR A 277 0.63 17.12 -18.02
N ALA A 278 1.65 17.63 -17.32
CA ALA A 278 1.94 19.06 -17.30
C ALA A 278 2.07 19.60 -18.75
N PRO A 279 1.62 20.82 -19.05
CA PRO A 279 1.25 21.87 -18.08
C PRO A 279 -0.27 22.02 -17.87
N ARG A 280 -1.03 20.92 -17.77
CA ARG A 280 -2.48 20.98 -17.51
C ARG A 280 -2.79 21.71 -16.19
N PRO A 281 -3.76 22.65 -16.18
CA PRO A 281 -4.17 23.34 -14.98
C PRO A 281 -4.35 22.42 -13.76
N THR A 282 -3.61 22.68 -12.68
CA THR A 282 -3.72 21.90 -11.44
C THR A 282 -3.66 22.78 -10.19
N MET A 283 -4.59 22.60 -9.26
CA MET A 283 -4.63 23.26 -7.96
C MET A 283 -4.41 22.26 -6.82
N ILE A 284 -3.48 22.52 -5.92
CA ILE A 284 -3.36 21.77 -4.66
C ILE A 284 -4.22 22.46 -3.60
N LEU A 285 -5.13 21.73 -2.97
CA LEU A 285 -5.90 22.21 -1.83
C LEU A 285 -5.37 21.52 -0.57
N ALA A 286 -5.03 22.30 0.45
CA ALA A 286 -4.39 21.82 1.68
C ALA A 286 -4.90 22.59 2.91
N GLU A 287 -4.62 22.06 4.10
CA GLU A 287 -5.02 22.67 5.38
C GLU A 287 -3.83 22.72 6.34
N GLU A 288 -3.74 23.77 7.15
CA GLU A 288 -2.66 23.95 8.13
C GLU A 288 -2.65 22.90 9.24
N ASN A 289 -3.81 22.35 9.63
CA ASN A 289 -3.93 21.34 10.68
C ASN A 289 -4.28 19.94 10.11
N CYS A 290 -3.97 19.67 8.83
CA CYS A 290 -4.08 18.33 8.27
C CYS A 290 -2.90 17.44 8.69
N TYR A 291 -3.15 16.13 8.81
CA TYR A 291 -2.08 15.15 8.98
C TYR A 291 -1.28 14.89 7.69
N PHE A 292 -1.84 15.23 6.51
CA PHE A 292 -1.05 15.36 5.29
C PHE A 292 -0.24 16.65 5.34
N ASP A 293 1.08 16.51 5.36
CA ASP A 293 1.98 17.60 5.76
C ASP A 293 2.02 18.73 4.74
N LEU A 294 1.68 19.95 5.19
CA LEU A 294 1.71 21.18 4.40
C LEU A 294 3.10 21.50 3.83
N ARG A 295 4.19 21.07 4.48
CA ARG A 295 5.56 21.23 3.95
C ARG A 295 5.70 20.56 2.60
N GLY A 296 5.24 19.30 2.49
CA GLY A 296 5.22 18.55 1.24
C GLY A 296 4.31 19.20 0.20
N ALA A 297 3.11 19.63 0.58
CA ALA A 297 2.18 20.30 -0.34
C ALA A 297 2.78 21.59 -0.96
N ARG A 298 3.47 22.39 -0.15
CA ARG A 298 4.15 23.62 -0.61
C ARG A 298 5.34 23.30 -1.52
N GLN A 299 6.10 22.26 -1.21
CA GLN A 299 7.18 21.78 -2.06
C GLN A 299 6.64 21.31 -3.41
N ALA A 300 5.64 20.43 -3.42
CA ALA A 300 4.98 19.92 -4.63
C ALA A 300 4.47 21.06 -5.52
N HIS A 301 3.81 22.06 -4.95
CA HIS A 301 3.37 23.24 -5.70
C HIS A 301 4.55 24.02 -6.33
N ALA A 302 5.66 24.19 -5.61
CA ALA A 302 6.84 24.87 -6.14
C ALA A 302 7.48 24.11 -7.31
N GLU A 303 7.57 22.78 -7.19
CA GLU A 303 8.04 21.88 -8.25
C GLU A 303 7.15 21.97 -9.50
N MET A 304 5.82 21.90 -9.31
CA MET A 304 4.85 22.06 -10.40
C MET A 304 4.98 23.42 -11.08
N LYS A 305 5.04 24.50 -10.30
CA LYS A 305 5.17 25.87 -10.82
C LYS A 305 6.42 26.01 -11.69
N LYS A 306 7.54 25.41 -11.29
CA LYS A 306 8.78 25.40 -12.09
C LYS A 306 8.57 24.75 -13.45
N VAL A 307 8.07 23.52 -13.47
CA VAL A 307 7.86 22.75 -14.71
C VAL A 307 6.86 23.45 -15.62
N HIS A 308 5.72 23.88 -15.09
CA HIS A 308 4.68 24.56 -15.86
C HIS A 308 5.17 25.91 -16.44
N THR A 309 6.00 26.65 -15.70
CA THR A 309 6.62 27.88 -16.20
C THR A 309 7.53 27.60 -17.39
N LEU A 310 8.38 26.58 -17.33
CA LEU A 310 9.27 26.18 -18.44
C LEU A 310 8.49 25.71 -19.67
N LEU A 311 7.30 25.14 -19.47
CA LEU A 311 6.38 24.74 -20.54
C LEU A 311 5.55 25.92 -21.11
N GLY A 312 5.71 27.13 -20.56
CA GLY A 312 5.05 28.34 -21.04
C GLY A 312 3.66 28.59 -20.46
N SER A 313 3.32 27.96 -19.33
CA SER A 313 2.01 28.10 -18.66
C SER A 313 2.19 28.44 -17.18
N PRO A 314 2.83 29.57 -16.83
CA PRO A 314 3.13 29.91 -15.44
C PRO A 314 1.88 29.97 -14.56
N ASP A 315 0.72 30.39 -15.08
CA ASP A 315 -0.51 30.58 -14.29
C ASP A 315 -1.43 29.36 -14.25
N SER A 316 -0.92 28.19 -14.64
CA SER A 316 -1.66 26.92 -14.65
C SER A 316 -1.51 26.11 -13.35
N THR A 317 -0.79 26.61 -12.35
CA THR A 317 -0.64 25.94 -11.05
C THR A 317 -1.04 26.86 -9.91
N GLU A 318 -1.81 26.34 -8.95
CA GLU A 318 -2.20 27.06 -7.73
C GLU A 318 -2.09 26.19 -6.49
N ILE A 319 -2.02 26.85 -5.33
CA ILE A 319 -2.21 26.23 -4.02
C ILE A 319 -3.18 27.09 -3.20
N SER A 320 -4.17 26.46 -2.59
CA SER A 320 -5.04 27.09 -1.57
C SER A 320 -4.81 26.38 -0.25
N VAL A 321 -4.52 27.16 0.79
CA VAL A 321 -4.26 26.64 2.14
C VAL A 321 -5.30 27.21 3.09
N GLY A 322 -6.09 26.33 3.72
CA GLY A 322 -7.00 26.69 4.81
C GLY A 322 -6.38 26.51 6.19
N HIS A 323 -7.14 26.88 7.23
CA HIS A 323 -6.71 26.86 8.62
C HIS A 323 -7.34 25.71 9.44
N LEU A 324 -8.08 24.81 8.79
CA LEU A 324 -8.85 23.76 9.48
C LEU A 324 -8.05 22.45 9.54
N ASP A 325 -8.70 21.40 10.05
CA ASP A 325 -8.19 20.03 10.06
C ASP A 325 -8.48 19.33 8.73
N HIS A 326 -8.19 18.04 8.65
CA HIS A 326 -8.42 17.23 7.46
C HIS A 326 -9.90 17.21 7.03
N GLY A 327 -10.19 17.68 5.81
CA GLY A 327 -11.52 17.52 5.21
C GLY A 327 -11.75 18.46 4.03
N PHE A 328 -12.78 18.15 3.23
CA PHE A 328 -13.12 18.96 2.06
C PHE A 328 -13.97 20.17 2.45
N HIS A 329 -13.40 21.11 3.20
CA HIS A 329 -14.12 22.23 3.79
C HIS A 329 -14.68 23.21 2.75
N LYS A 330 -15.64 24.06 3.18
CA LYS A 330 -16.32 25.01 2.28
C LYS A 330 -15.35 25.92 1.52
N HIS A 331 -14.34 26.48 2.19
CA HIS A 331 -13.38 27.38 1.55
C HIS A 331 -12.52 26.64 0.51
N ALA A 332 -12.16 25.37 0.75
CA ALA A 332 -11.45 24.53 -0.21
C ALA A 332 -12.33 24.23 -1.43
N ARG A 333 -13.61 23.91 -1.22
CA ARG A 333 -14.60 23.73 -2.30
C ARG A 333 -14.79 25.01 -3.12
N GLU A 334 -14.92 26.18 -2.49
CA GLU A 334 -15.04 27.46 -3.19
C GLU A 334 -13.77 27.86 -3.95
N ALA A 335 -12.58 27.51 -3.43
CA ALA A 335 -11.33 27.67 -4.15
C ALA A 335 -11.29 26.78 -5.40
N MET A 336 -11.69 25.52 -5.27
CA MET A 336 -11.85 24.59 -6.39
C MET A 336 -12.85 25.10 -7.43
N TYR A 337 -14.04 25.57 -7.01
CA TYR A 337 -15.03 26.13 -7.93
C TYR A 337 -14.46 27.29 -8.74
N ARG A 338 -13.79 28.25 -8.08
CA ARG A 338 -13.15 29.39 -8.74
C ARG A 338 -12.11 28.94 -9.76
N PHE A 339 -11.31 27.94 -9.41
CA PHE A 339 -10.28 27.39 -10.28
C PHE A 339 -10.89 26.71 -11.53
N PHE A 340 -11.88 25.83 -11.34
CA PHE A 340 -12.55 25.14 -12.46
C PHE A 340 -13.37 26.09 -13.33
N ILE A 341 -14.11 27.04 -12.76
CA ILE A 341 -14.85 28.07 -13.53
C ILE A 341 -13.91 28.81 -14.48
N ARG A 342 -12.74 29.25 -13.99
CA ARG A 342 -11.76 29.96 -14.80
C ARG A 342 -11.23 29.11 -15.94
N HIS A 343 -10.86 27.85 -15.66
CA HIS A 343 -10.29 26.96 -16.68
C HIS A 343 -11.33 26.36 -17.63
N ALA A 344 -12.60 26.35 -17.24
CA ALA A 344 -13.72 25.99 -18.10
C ALA A 344 -14.28 27.17 -18.92
N LEU A 345 -13.75 28.38 -18.71
CA LEU A 345 -14.15 29.63 -19.36
C LEU A 345 -15.62 29.99 -19.11
N LEU A 346 -16.11 29.76 -17.89
CA LEU A 346 -17.45 30.15 -17.46
C LEU A 346 -17.44 31.51 -16.76
N ASP A 347 -18.54 32.25 -16.88
CA ASP A 347 -18.77 33.53 -16.20
C ASP A 347 -19.93 33.38 -15.19
N VAL A 348 -19.62 32.75 -14.05
CA VAL A 348 -20.59 32.44 -12.98
C VAL A 348 -19.94 32.67 -11.61
N GLU A 349 -20.75 32.88 -10.58
CA GLU A 349 -20.24 33.08 -9.23
C GLU A 349 -19.64 31.79 -8.63
N CYS A 350 -18.57 31.94 -7.83
CA CYS A 350 -17.88 30.81 -7.21
C CYS A 350 -18.37 30.47 -5.79
N GLN A 351 -19.27 31.25 -5.19
CA GLN A 351 -19.76 31.00 -3.82
C GLN A 351 -20.59 29.73 -3.75
N GLU A 352 -20.40 28.93 -2.71
CA GLU A 352 -21.17 27.70 -2.55
C GLU A 352 -22.62 28.01 -2.15
N PRO A 353 -23.63 27.46 -2.86
CA PRO A 353 -25.01 27.65 -2.47
C PRO A 353 -25.30 26.97 -1.12
N LYS A 354 -26.21 27.53 -0.34
CA LYS A 354 -26.66 26.89 0.90
C LYS A 354 -27.40 25.61 0.54
N MET A 355 -26.91 24.48 1.03
CA MET A 355 -27.51 23.18 0.79
C MET A 355 -27.50 22.31 2.05
N GLU A 356 -28.53 21.48 2.18
CA GLU A 356 -28.63 20.47 3.22
C GLU A 356 -28.17 19.11 2.69
N GLU A 357 -27.66 18.27 3.60
CA GLU A 357 -27.26 16.91 3.30
C GLU A 357 -28.48 16.05 2.94
N ILE A 358 -28.42 15.40 1.78
CA ILE A 358 -29.44 14.45 1.36
C ILE A 358 -29.09 13.09 1.99
N PRO A 359 -30.05 12.41 2.66
CA PRO A 359 -29.79 11.10 3.24
C PRO A 359 -29.32 10.06 2.21
N GLU A 360 -28.38 9.19 2.61
CA GLU A 360 -27.80 8.14 1.77
C GLU A 360 -28.85 7.30 1.03
N THR A 361 -29.92 6.88 1.71
CA THR A 361 -31.00 6.08 1.11
C THR A 361 -31.65 6.74 -0.11
N ARG A 362 -31.62 8.08 -0.18
CA ARG A 362 -32.11 8.85 -1.33
C ARG A 362 -31.09 8.99 -2.45
N LEU A 363 -29.80 8.77 -2.17
CA LEU A 363 -28.69 8.84 -3.11
C LEU A 363 -28.21 7.47 -3.62
N ASN A 364 -28.73 6.37 -3.05
CA ASN A 364 -28.41 5.01 -3.48
C ASN A 364 -28.97 4.69 -4.87
N ALA A 365 -28.08 4.24 -5.76
CA ALA A 365 -28.32 3.87 -7.15
C ALA A 365 -28.63 2.37 -7.31
N ALA A 366 -28.07 1.51 -6.49
CA ALA A 366 -28.39 0.07 -6.44
C ALA A 366 -29.50 -0.25 -5.43
N GLY A 367 -30.03 0.77 -4.73
CA GLY A 367 -31.04 0.59 -3.68
C GLY A 367 -30.46 0.03 -2.38
N GLY A 368 -29.14 0.16 -2.16
CA GLY A 368 -28.44 -0.44 -1.04
C GLY A 368 -27.04 -0.86 -1.47
N GLU A 369 -26.80 -2.15 -1.61
CA GLU A 369 -25.47 -2.68 -1.98
C GLU A 369 -25.46 -3.19 -3.43
N VAL A 370 -24.36 -2.99 -4.14
CA VAL A 370 -24.18 -3.47 -5.52
C VAL A 370 -24.06 -4.99 -5.61
N VAL A 371 -23.63 -5.67 -4.53
CA VAL A 371 -23.48 -7.13 -4.52
C VAL A 371 -24.84 -7.84 -4.68
N PRO A 372 -25.86 -7.60 -3.82
CA PRO A 372 -27.23 -8.08 -4.06
C PRO A 372 -27.84 -7.60 -5.38
N TYR A 373 -27.40 -6.45 -5.89
CA TYR A 373 -27.82 -5.92 -7.19
C TYR A 373 -27.21 -6.68 -8.39
N GLY A 374 -26.22 -7.56 -8.16
CA GLY A 374 -25.63 -8.43 -9.17
C GLY A 374 -24.13 -8.21 -9.42
N SER A 375 -23.46 -7.36 -8.64
CA SER A 375 -22.01 -7.17 -8.76
C SER A 375 -21.23 -8.37 -8.23
N LYS A 376 -20.20 -8.75 -8.98
CA LYS A 376 -19.10 -9.58 -8.47
C LYS A 376 -18.30 -8.80 -7.42
N LYS A 377 -17.57 -9.54 -6.59
CA LYS A 377 -16.59 -9.01 -5.62
C LYS A 377 -15.19 -9.11 -6.20
N ILE A 378 -14.29 -8.18 -5.84
CA ILE A 378 -12.87 -8.20 -6.25
C ILE A 378 -12.23 -9.55 -5.92
N PHE A 379 -12.57 -10.12 -4.76
CA PHE A 379 -12.13 -11.46 -4.34
C PHE A 379 -12.30 -12.53 -5.44
N GLY A 380 -13.46 -12.56 -6.10
CA GLY A 380 -13.71 -13.55 -7.16
C GLY A 380 -12.82 -13.36 -8.39
N PHE A 381 -12.43 -12.12 -8.69
CA PHE A 381 -11.47 -11.83 -9.77
C PHE A 381 -10.06 -12.25 -9.36
N THR A 382 -9.64 -11.96 -8.13
CA THR A 382 -8.33 -12.38 -7.61
C THR A 382 -8.21 -13.91 -7.58
N GLN A 383 -9.25 -14.63 -7.15
CA GLN A 383 -9.30 -16.09 -7.20
C GLN A 383 -9.23 -16.63 -8.63
N ALA A 384 -9.96 -16.03 -9.57
CA ALA A 384 -9.89 -16.43 -10.97
C ALA A 384 -8.48 -16.25 -11.54
N ARG A 385 -7.84 -15.11 -11.26
CA ARG A 385 -6.46 -14.84 -11.66
C ARG A 385 -5.47 -15.84 -11.05
N ALA A 386 -5.60 -16.14 -9.77
CA ALA A 386 -4.73 -17.12 -9.11
C ALA A 386 -4.88 -18.52 -9.72
N LYS A 387 -6.09 -18.94 -10.08
CA LYS A 387 -6.34 -20.21 -10.78
C LYS A 387 -5.73 -20.24 -12.18
N GLU A 388 -5.78 -19.12 -12.92
CA GLU A 388 -5.09 -19.00 -14.20
C GLU A 388 -3.57 -19.16 -14.04
N LEU A 389 -3.00 -18.49 -13.03
CA LEU A 389 -1.57 -18.59 -12.72
C LEU A 389 -1.20 -20.01 -12.29
N GLU A 390 -1.98 -20.64 -11.42
CA GLU A 390 -1.77 -22.03 -11.00
C GLU A 390 -1.75 -23.00 -12.19
N ALA A 391 -2.69 -22.84 -13.13
CA ALA A 391 -2.76 -23.68 -14.33
C ALA A 391 -1.56 -23.48 -15.29
N GLN A 392 -0.91 -22.32 -15.24
CA GLN A 392 0.23 -21.95 -16.09
C GLN A 392 1.58 -22.08 -15.36
N ARG A 393 1.56 -22.27 -14.04
CA ARG A 393 2.75 -22.25 -13.18
C ARG A 393 3.71 -23.37 -13.60
N PRO A 394 4.98 -23.07 -13.86
CA PRO A 394 5.96 -24.09 -14.20
C PRO A 394 6.25 -24.96 -12.97
N ARG A 395 6.44 -26.26 -13.19
CA ARG A 395 7.06 -27.12 -12.18
C ARG A 395 8.56 -26.88 -12.20
N LEU A 396 9.08 -26.16 -11.21
CA LEU A 396 10.49 -25.83 -11.12
C LEU A 396 11.27 -26.91 -10.36
N GLU A 397 12.41 -27.31 -10.91
CA GLU A 397 13.41 -28.10 -10.19
C GLU A 397 14.12 -27.22 -9.16
N TYR A 398 14.80 -27.85 -8.17
CA TYR A 398 15.37 -27.16 -7.00
C TYR A 398 16.17 -25.88 -7.34
N ALA A 399 17.11 -25.97 -8.29
CA ALA A 399 17.95 -24.82 -8.67
C ALA A 399 17.14 -23.69 -9.33
N ALA A 400 16.23 -24.03 -10.24
CA ALA A 400 15.36 -23.04 -10.90
C ALA A 400 14.38 -22.40 -9.90
N LEU A 401 13.91 -23.15 -8.91
CA LEU A 401 13.10 -22.63 -7.82
C LEU A 401 13.91 -21.68 -6.92
N GLN A 402 15.16 -22.01 -6.60
CA GLN A 402 16.04 -21.09 -5.85
C GLN A 402 16.20 -19.76 -6.59
N ASP A 403 16.42 -19.80 -7.91
CA ASP A 403 16.57 -18.59 -8.72
C ASP A 403 15.27 -17.77 -8.75
N ALA A 404 14.12 -18.41 -8.98
CA ALA A 404 12.81 -17.75 -8.95
C ALA A 404 12.50 -17.12 -7.58
N VAL A 405 12.82 -17.82 -6.48
CA VAL A 405 12.63 -17.30 -5.12
C VAL A 405 13.57 -16.13 -4.84
N ARG A 406 14.86 -16.20 -5.23
CA ARG A 406 15.81 -15.10 -5.07
C ARG A 406 15.39 -13.85 -5.84
N GLU A 407 14.91 -14.03 -7.08
CA GLU A 407 14.42 -12.94 -7.91
C GLU A 407 13.22 -12.26 -7.25
N ARG A 408 12.20 -13.02 -6.82
CA ARG A 408 11.00 -12.45 -6.19
C ARG A 408 11.25 -11.80 -4.83
N LEU A 409 12.29 -12.23 -4.11
CA LEU A 409 12.71 -11.62 -2.84
C LEU A 409 13.74 -10.48 -3.04
N GLN A 410 14.22 -10.27 -4.28
CA GLN A 410 15.34 -9.41 -4.67
C GLN A 410 16.60 -9.60 -3.82
N ILE A 411 16.97 -10.84 -3.52
CA ILE A 411 18.10 -11.14 -2.63
C ILE A 411 19.40 -11.35 -3.42
N ASP A 412 20.36 -10.46 -3.17
CA ASP A 412 21.76 -10.62 -3.56
C ASP A 412 22.65 -10.71 -2.31
N LEU A 413 23.40 -11.80 -2.17
CA LEU A 413 24.29 -12.03 -1.02
C LEU A 413 25.74 -11.64 -1.34
N PRO A 414 26.44 -10.91 -0.45
CA PRO A 414 27.88 -10.69 -0.59
C PRO A 414 28.65 -11.96 -0.21
N GLY A 415 29.80 -12.19 -0.85
CA GLY A 415 30.62 -13.41 -0.62
C GLY A 415 31.38 -13.45 0.72
N SER A 416 31.38 -12.37 1.50
CA SER A 416 32.05 -12.30 2.80
C SER A 416 31.04 -12.34 3.97
N PRO A 417 31.35 -13.03 5.09
CA PRO A 417 30.53 -12.99 6.31
C PRO A 417 30.31 -11.55 6.81
N PRO A 418 29.17 -11.26 7.46
CA PRO A 418 28.88 -9.92 7.96
C PRO A 418 29.71 -9.55 9.19
N HIS A 419 29.80 -8.26 9.47
CA HIS A 419 30.36 -7.78 10.72
C HIS A 419 29.45 -8.17 11.90
N TYR A 420 30.04 -8.41 13.07
CA TYR A 420 29.30 -8.73 14.28
C TYR A 420 29.96 -8.13 15.52
N ARG A 421 29.19 -7.98 16.60
CA ARG A 421 29.70 -7.50 17.89
C ARG A 421 28.96 -8.12 19.08
N PHE A 422 29.70 -8.43 20.13
CA PHE A 422 29.12 -8.86 21.40
C PHE A 422 28.53 -7.67 22.15
N LEU A 423 27.28 -7.80 22.59
CA LEU A 423 26.59 -6.76 23.34
C LEU A 423 26.93 -6.92 24.83
N ARG A 424 27.33 -5.83 25.48
CA ARG A 424 27.60 -5.83 26.91
C ARG A 424 26.29 -6.04 27.69
N ARG A 425 26.32 -6.96 28.66
CA ARG A 425 25.23 -7.20 29.61
C ARG A 425 25.44 -6.38 30.89
N SER A 426 24.37 -6.08 31.61
CA SER A 426 24.38 -5.50 32.96
C SER A 426 24.28 -6.53 34.10
N GLY A 427 24.51 -7.83 33.85
CA GLY A 427 24.38 -8.93 34.84
C GLY A 427 24.88 -10.30 34.30
N GLY A 428 24.82 -11.37 35.13
CA GLY A 428 25.15 -12.77 34.76
C GLY A 428 23.95 -13.56 34.21
N GLN A 429 24.12 -14.82 33.77
CA GLN A 429 23.06 -15.67 33.17
C GLN A 429 21.75 -15.64 33.98
N ASP A 430 20.61 -15.60 33.29
CA ASP A 430 19.32 -15.75 33.96
C ASP A 430 19.04 -17.23 34.17
N ASP A 431 19.21 -17.69 35.41
CA ASP A 431 19.02 -19.09 35.80
C ASP A 431 17.58 -19.59 35.60
N ALA A 432 16.59 -18.69 35.58
CA ALA A 432 15.18 -19.09 35.44
C ALA A 432 14.80 -19.41 33.99
N THR A 433 15.42 -18.72 33.03
CA THR A 433 15.07 -18.82 31.60
C THR A 433 16.16 -19.49 30.77
N GLY A 434 17.36 -19.68 31.34
CA GLY A 434 18.56 -20.11 30.62
C GLY A 434 19.16 -19.01 29.74
N LYS A 435 18.66 -17.77 29.81
CA LYS A 435 19.09 -16.65 28.95
C LYS A 435 20.51 -16.19 29.25
N GLY A 436 21.37 -16.38 28.25
CA GLY A 436 22.79 -16.05 28.25
C GLY A 436 23.10 -14.69 27.63
N TYR A 437 24.06 -14.67 26.70
CA TYR A 437 24.63 -13.46 26.10
C TYR A 437 23.91 -13.05 24.83
N GLN A 438 24.11 -11.79 24.46
CA GLN A 438 23.59 -11.24 23.21
C GLN A 438 24.73 -10.78 22.33
N PHE A 439 24.57 -10.98 21.03
CA PHE A 439 25.42 -10.35 20.03
C PHE A 439 24.58 -9.88 18.86
N ALA A 440 25.08 -8.86 18.16
CA ALA A 440 24.43 -8.27 17.02
C ALA A 440 25.21 -8.65 15.76
N VAL A 441 24.50 -9.10 14.73
CA VAL A 441 25.03 -9.32 13.38
C VAL A 441 24.56 -8.18 12.50
N GLU A 442 25.50 -7.40 11.95
CA GLU A 442 25.19 -6.30 11.04
C GLU A 442 25.02 -6.84 9.62
N THR A 443 23.77 -7.12 9.26
CA THR A 443 23.41 -7.77 8.00
C THR A 443 23.54 -6.82 6.81
N GLU A 444 23.28 -5.53 7.05
CA GLU A 444 23.58 -4.42 6.16
C GLU A 444 23.79 -3.11 6.96
N PRO A 445 24.42 -2.07 6.37
CA PRO A 445 24.68 -0.83 7.08
C PRO A 445 23.42 -0.21 7.70
N GLY A 446 23.39 -0.13 9.03
CA GLY A 446 22.24 0.40 9.79
C GLY A 446 21.21 -0.64 10.23
N ILE A 447 21.29 -1.90 9.78
CA ILE A 447 20.41 -3.00 10.22
C ILE A 447 21.20 -4.08 10.95
N GLN A 448 20.65 -4.54 12.06
CA GLN A 448 21.25 -5.59 12.89
C GLN A 448 20.23 -6.62 13.32
N VAL A 449 20.58 -7.89 13.15
CA VAL A 449 19.88 -9.00 13.78
C VAL A 449 20.41 -9.17 15.20
N ILE A 450 19.51 -9.18 16.17
CA ILE A 450 19.88 -9.40 17.57
C ILE A 450 19.72 -10.87 17.90
N LEU A 451 20.83 -11.48 18.31
CA LEU A 451 20.89 -12.88 18.70
C LEU A 451 20.94 -13.00 20.22
N THR A 452 19.95 -13.67 20.80
CA THR A 452 19.93 -14.03 22.23
C THR A 452 20.23 -15.50 22.40
N MET A 453 21.25 -15.81 23.18
CA MET A 453 21.72 -17.16 23.44
C MET A 453 20.98 -17.79 24.63
N PHE A 454 20.54 -19.04 24.50
CA PHE A 454 19.90 -19.83 25.55
C PHE A 454 20.60 -21.20 25.71
N GLY A 455 20.73 -21.66 26.96
CA GLY A 455 21.40 -22.92 27.34
C GLY A 455 22.85 -22.74 27.82
N ASP A 456 23.56 -23.84 28.03
CA ASP A 456 24.98 -23.81 28.45
C ASP A 456 25.89 -23.44 27.27
N LEU A 457 26.43 -22.23 27.32
CA LEU A 457 27.28 -21.68 26.28
C LEU A 457 28.59 -21.21 26.91
N GLU A 458 29.62 -22.03 26.73
CA GLU A 458 30.99 -21.68 27.10
C GLU A 458 31.40 -20.35 26.45
N ASN A 459 31.94 -19.43 27.26
CA ASN A 459 32.55 -18.17 26.84
C ASN A 459 31.59 -17.12 26.24
N GLN A 460 31.28 -16.13 27.08
CA GLN A 460 30.38 -14.98 26.87
C GLN A 460 30.72 -14.03 25.70
N CYS A 461 31.89 -14.19 25.10
CA CYS A 461 32.45 -13.28 24.09
C CYS A 461 32.99 -14.04 22.87
N ARG A 462 32.35 -15.16 22.51
CA ARG A 462 32.73 -15.99 21.36
C ARG A 462 31.49 -16.40 20.59
N ARG A 463 31.61 -16.52 19.26
CA ARG A 463 30.56 -17.11 18.44
C ARG A 463 30.40 -18.59 18.83
N PRO A 464 29.18 -19.14 18.81
CA PRO A 464 28.97 -20.54 19.16
C PRO A 464 29.65 -21.45 18.12
N LYS A 465 30.04 -22.66 18.55
CA LYS A 465 30.67 -23.70 17.71
C LYS A 465 29.92 -25.02 17.78
N GLY A 466 29.96 -25.80 16.71
CA GLY A 466 29.23 -27.06 16.58
C GLY A 466 27.72 -26.84 16.37
N GLU A 467 26.91 -27.84 16.71
CA GLU A 467 25.46 -27.80 16.43
C GLU A 467 24.72 -26.75 17.24
N VAL A 468 23.98 -25.88 16.55
CA VAL A 468 23.12 -24.84 17.16
C VAL A 468 21.76 -24.79 16.49
N SER A 469 20.73 -24.49 17.25
CA SER A 469 19.39 -24.21 16.71
C SER A 469 19.16 -22.70 16.66
N LEU A 470 19.05 -22.15 15.46
CA LEU A 470 18.70 -20.75 15.24
C LEU A 470 17.18 -20.63 15.14
N PHE A 471 16.56 -20.04 16.17
CA PHE A 471 15.13 -19.91 16.33
C PHE A 471 14.64 -18.51 15.91
N VAL A 472 13.66 -18.47 15.01
CA VAL A 472 12.95 -17.25 14.60
C VAL A 472 11.49 -17.38 15.04
N GLY A 473 11.11 -16.58 16.03
CA GLY A 473 9.80 -16.61 16.67
C GLY A 473 8.71 -15.88 15.91
N HIS A 474 7.54 -15.79 16.54
CA HIS A 474 6.37 -15.15 15.95
C HIS A 474 6.48 -13.61 15.93
N LEU A 475 6.71 -13.00 17.10
CA LEU A 475 6.83 -11.54 17.27
C LEU A 475 8.16 -11.16 17.93
N SER A 476 8.61 -11.96 18.90
CA SER A 476 9.89 -11.82 19.59
C SER A 476 10.47 -13.20 19.81
N SER A 477 11.62 -13.47 19.20
CA SER A 477 12.29 -14.77 19.31
C SER A 477 12.79 -14.98 20.73
N GLU A 478 13.27 -13.91 21.37
CA GLU A 478 13.74 -13.93 22.75
C GLU A 478 12.61 -14.28 23.74
N GLU A 479 11.45 -13.62 23.61
CA GLU A 479 10.31 -13.87 24.50
C GLU A 479 9.71 -15.26 24.28
N ASP A 480 9.58 -15.69 23.03
CA ASP A 480 9.13 -17.04 22.69
C ASP A 480 10.04 -18.10 23.33
N CYS A 481 11.37 -17.94 23.22
CA CYS A 481 12.32 -18.84 23.87
C CYS A 481 12.15 -18.87 25.39
N ALA A 482 11.93 -17.72 26.03
CA ALA A 482 11.76 -17.62 27.48
C ALA A 482 10.39 -18.16 27.98
N ALA A 483 9.34 -18.06 27.17
CA ALA A 483 7.96 -18.30 27.61
C ALA A 483 7.38 -19.65 27.14
N LEU A 484 7.80 -20.19 26.00
CA LEU A 484 7.17 -21.39 25.43
C LEU A 484 7.68 -22.67 26.12
N PRO A 485 6.80 -23.50 26.71
CA PRO A 485 7.21 -24.68 27.48
C PRO A 485 8.05 -25.70 26.70
N TRP A 486 7.80 -25.86 25.41
CA TRP A 486 8.53 -26.83 24.58
C TRP A 486 9.94 -26.35 24.20
N LEU A 487 10.17 -25.04 24.07
CA LEU A 487 11.51 -24.46 23.90
C LEU A 487 12.29 -24.53 25.21
N GLN A 488 11.65 -24.18 26.32
CA GLN A 488 12.25 -24.29 27.66
C GLN A 488 12.65 -25.74 27.98
N ARG A 489 11.85 -26.73 27.58
CA ARG A 489 12.23 -28.15 27.70
C ARG A 489 13.50 -28.47 26.93
N ARG A 490 13.59 -28.07 25.65
CA ARG A 490 14.78 -28.29 24.81
C ARG A 490 16.03 -27.63 25.40
N ILE A 491 15.90 -26.40 25.90
CA ILE A 491 16.98 -25.68 26.58
C ILE A 491 17.45 -26.44 27.82
N ASN A 492 16.52 -26.91 28.66
CA ASN A 492 16.82 -27.68 29.88
C ASN A 492 17.41 -29.07 29.59
N GLU A 493 17.10 -29.65 28.42
CA GLU A 493 17.69 -30.91 27.93
C GLU A 493 19.09 -30.69 27.31
N GLY A 494 19.62 -29.47 27.32
CA GLY A 494 20.97 -29.13 26.87
C GLY A 494 21.07 -28.70 25.41
N GLN A 495 19.95 -28.49 24.71
CA GLN A 495 19.97 -27.95 23.35
C GLN A 495 20.39 -26.48 23.36
N ARG A 496 21.35 -26.13 22.50
CA ARG A 496 21.83 -24.76 22.32
C ARG A 496 20.93 -24.02 21.34
N ILE A 497 20.20 -23.01 21.82
CA ILE A 497 19.27 -22.23 21.02
C ILE A 497 19.74 -20.78 20.93
N LEU A 498 19.79 -20.24 19.72
CA LEU A 498 19.97 -18.81 19.46
C LEU A 498 18.64 -18.25 18.95
N ALA A 499 17.99 -17.43 19.76
CA ALA A 499 16.83 -16.65 19.34
C ALA A 499 17.30 -15.49 18.45
N ALA A 500 16.76 -15.39 17.24
CA ALA A 500 17.10 -14.35 16.28
C ALA A 500 15.93 -13.41 16.06
N ASP A 501 16.08 -12.17 16.53
CA ASP A 501 15.16 -11.09 16.21
C ASP A 501 15.59 -10.46 14.89
N LEU A 502 14.85 -10.77 13.82
CA LEU A 502 15.05 -10.18 12.49
C LEU A 502 14.57 -8.72 12.49
N ARG A 503 14.91 -7.95 11.44
CA ARG A 503 14.48 -6.55 11.36
C ARG A 503 12.97 -6.39 11.55
N GLY A 504 12.61 -5.41 12.38
CA GLY A 504 11.22 -5.07 12.68
C GLY A 504 10.51 -6.08 13.59
N THR A 505 11.25 -6.99 14.24
CA THR A 505 10.72 -7.94 15.22
C THR A 505 11.56 -7.92 16.50
N GLY A 506 11.00 -8.43 17.59
CA GLY A 506 11.61 -8.49 18.92
C GLY A 506 12.23 -7.16 19.31
N GLN A 507 13.52 -7.13 19.65
CA GLN A 507 14.19 -5.91 20.10
C GLN A 507 14.25 -4.76 19.08
N SER A 508 14.03 -5.05 17.80
CA SER A 508 13.95 -4.06 16.72
C SER A 508 12.53 -3.72 16.29
N PHE A 509 11.53 -4.22 17.03
CA PHE A 509 10.14 -3.89 16.75
C PHE A 509 9.92 -2.38 16.84
N PRO A 510 9.40 -1.74 15.78
CA PRO A 510 9.25 -0.30 15.75
C PRO A 510 8.15 0.17 16.71
N THR A 511 8.42 1.23 17.46
CA THR A 511 7.41 1.90 18.32
C THR A 511 6.79 3.11 17.63
N THR A 512 6.89 3.17 16.31
CA THR A 512 6.36 4.25 15.46
C THR A 512 4.87 4.06 15.18
N CYS A 513 4.21 5.07 14.61
CA CYS A 513 2.80 5.01 14.15
C CYS A 513 1.77 4.88 15.29
N GLY A 514 2.17 5.14 16.54
CA GLY A 514 1.26 5.14 17.68
C GLY A 514 0.68 3.77 18.06
N SER A 515 1.16 2.67 17.46
CA SER A 515 0.71 1.31 17.71
C SER A 515 1.87 0.40 18.14
N SER A 516 1.52 -0.64 18.90
CA SER A 516 2.45 -1.72 19.26
C SER A 516 2.01 -3.09 18.76
N ASP A 517 1.00 -3.12 17.89
CA ASP A 517 0.50 -4.32 17.25
C ASP A 517 1.09 -4.48 15.85
N LEU A 518 1.84 -5.57 15.66
CA LEU A 518 2.45 -5.90 14.36
C LEU A 518 1.39 -6.27 13.32
N LEU A 519 0.25 -6.79 13.76
CA LEU A 519 -0.83 -7.28 12.91
C LEU A 519 -1.79 -6.19 12.48
N GLU A 520 -1.64 -4.97 13.01
CA GLU A 520 -2.50 -3.86 12.64
C GLU A 520 -2.33 -3.51 11.15
N PRO A 521 -3.41 -3.54 10.34
CA PRO A 521 -3.33 -3.27 8.90
C PRO A 521 -2.83 -1.86 8.55
N TYR A 522 -2.77 -0.96 9.52
CA TYR A 522 -2.29 0.43 9.39
C TYR A 522 -1.19 0.72 10.42
N GLY A 523 -0.45 -0.30 10.85
CA GLY A 523 0.63 -0.18 11.83
C GLY A 523 2.01 0.00 11.22
N ALA A 524 3.03 -0.01 12.09
CA ALA A 524 4.42 0.21 11.70
C ALA A 524 4.96 -0.88 10.73
N ASP A 525 4.61 -2.15 10.93
CA ASP A 525 5.05 -3.24 10.05
C ASP A 525 4.52 -3.06 8.62
N TYR A 526 3.26 -2.66 8.49
CA TYR A 526 2.63 -2.33 7.21
C TYR A 526 3.35 -1.15 6.53
N LEU A 527 3.63 -0.05 7.27
CA LEU A 527 4.36 1.11 6.75
C LEU A 527 5.69 0.71 6.12
N TYR A 528 6.54 -0.06 6.81
CA TYR A 528 7.85 -0.42 6.26
C TYR A 528 7.74 -1.41 5.10
N ALA A 529 6.75 -2.30 5.12
CA ALA A 529 6.48 -3.19 4.01
C ALA A 529 5.96 -2.46 2.77
N SER A 530 5.08 -1.46 2.90
CA SER A 530 4.59 -0.63 1.79
C SER A 530 5.70 0.23 1.18
N PHE A 531 6.55 0.84 2.00
CA PHE A 531 7.74 1.54 1.50
C PHE A 531 8.75 0.61 0.84
N GLY A 532 8.90 -0.63 1.34
CA GLY A 532 9.64 -1.68 0.65
C GLY A 532 9.10 -1.90 -0.77
N SER A 533 7.79 -2.14 -0.91
CA SER A 533 7.15 -2.32 -2.21
C SER A 533 7.32 -1.11 -3.14
N MET A 534 7.18 0.12 -2.64
CA MET A 534 7.43 1.34 -3.42
C MET A 534 8.90 1.47 -3.85
N MET A 535 9.85 0.99 -3.06
CA MET A 535 11.28 0.94 -3.42
C MET A 535 11.63 -0.25 -4.33
N GLY A 536 10.66 -1.07 -4.72
CA GLY A 536 10.89 -2.27 -5.52
C GLY A 536 11.57 -3.37 -4.71
N GLU A 537 11.24 -3.49 -3.42
CA GLU A 537 11.79 -4.47 -2.49
C GLU A 537 10.73 -5.33 -1.80
N SER A 538 11.04 -6.61 -1.58
CA SER A 538 10.30 -7.47 -0.66
C SER A 538 10.80 -7.28 0.77
N TYR A 539 9.92 -6.82 1.68
CA TYR A 539 10.26 -6.74 3.11
C TYR A 539 10.44 -8.12 3.75
N LEU A 540 9.67 -9.13 3.30
CA LEU A 540 9.97 -10.53 3.62
C LEU A 540 11.35 -10.93 3.10
N GLY A 541 11.70 -10.53 1.87
CA GLY A 541 13.02 -10.74 1.28
C GLY A 541 14.15 -10.12 2.13
N ARG A 542 13.93 -8.94 2.70
CA ARG A 542 14.87 -8.31 3.64
C ARG A 542 15.03 -9.12 4.94
N ARG A 543 13.97 -9.71 5.48
CA ARG A 543 14.03 -10.62 6.65
C ARG A 543 14.71 -11.95 6.31
N VAL A 544 14.50 -12.49 5.11
CA VAL A 544 15.22 -13.68 4.64
C VAL A 544 16.71 -13.36 4.46
N TYR A 545 17.04 -12.20 3.89
CA TYR A 545 18.42 -11.72 3.77
C TYR A 545 19.08 -11.63 5.16
N ASP A 546 18.42 -11.05 6.15
CA ASP A 546 18.89 -11.01 7.53
C ASP A 546 19.26 -12.40 8.07
N LEU A 547 18.39 -13.38 7.84
CA LEU A 547 18.59 -14.75 8.28
C LEU A 547 19.75 -15.44 7.54
N LEU A 548 19.85 -15.26 6.23
CA LEU A 548 20.96 -15.79 5.42
C LEU A 548 22.31 -15.26 5.91
N ARG A 549 22.43 -13.93 6.11
CA ARG A 549 23.63 -13.29 6.64
C ARG A 549 23.96 -13.76 8.06
N THR A 550 22.93 -14.01 8.86
CA THR A 550 23.09 -14.56 10.20
C THR A 550 23.67 -15.97 10.16
N ILE A 551 23.20 -16.82 9.25
CA ILE A 551 23.76 -18.17 9.03
C ILE A 551 25.23 -18.07 8.60
N ASP A 552 25.57 -17.21 7.61
CA ASP A 552 26.96 -16.98 7.19
C ASP A 552 27.87 -16.64 8.38
N CYS A 553 27.40 -15.76 9.28
CA CYS A 553 28.14 -15.34 10.47
C CYS A 553 28.38 -16.49 11.45
N LEU A 554 27.39 -17.37 11.64
CA LEU A 554 27.48 -18.50 12.56
C LEU A 554 28.37 -19.61 11.99
N GLU A 555 28.24 -19.91 10.70
CA GLU A 555 29.03 -20.95 10.03
C GLU A 555 30.51 -20.55 9.89
N ASP A 556 30.80 -19.28 9.61
CA ASP A 556 32.17 -18.74 9.68
C ASP A 556 32.75 -18.83 11.12
N GLY A 557 31.88 -18.85 12.13
CA GLY A 557 32.25 -19.12 13.53
C GLY A 557 32.56 -20.59 13.84
N GLY A 558 32.25 -21.51 12.93
CA GLY A 558 32.35 -22.96 13.10
C GLY A 558 31.09 -23.61 13.68
N ALA A 559 29.93 -22.98 13.55
CA ALA A 559 28.65 -23.57 13.90
C ALA A 559 28.05 -24.38 12.74
N THR A 560 27.27 -25.42 13.07
CA THR A 560 26.37 -26.10 12.13
C THR A 560 24.95 -25.72 12.53
N VAL A 561 24.22 -25.07 11.62
CA VAL A 561 22.93 -24.45 11.95
C VAL A 561 21.75 -25.36 11.60
N HIS A 562 20.87 -25.58 12.58
CA HIS A 562 19.50 -26.07 12.40
C HIS A 562 18.54 -24.89 12.56
N LEU A 563 17.58 -24.72 11.66
CA LEU A 563 16.63 -23.61 11.72
C LEU A 563 15.31 -24.02 12.38
N ILE A 564 14.74 -23.16 13.21
CA ILE A 564 13.40 -23.36 13.77
C ILE A 564 12.61 -22.07 13.55
N GLY A 565 11.49 -22.15 12.83
CA GLY A 565 10.62 -21.00 12.56
C GLY A 565 9.24 -21.19 13.18
N ARG A 566 8.73 -20.17 13.89
CA ARG A 566 7.38 -20.17 14.45
C ARG A 566 6.56 -18.99 13.92
N GLY A 567 5.30 -19.22 13.52
CA GLY A 567 4.40 -18.14 13.13
C GLY A 567 4.96 -17.33 11.97
N LEU A 568 5.09 -16.02 12.14
CA LEU A 568 5.69 -15.14 11.11
C LEU A 568 7.16 -15.45 10.82
N GLY A 569 7.89 -16.08 11.75
CA GLY A 569 9.26 -16.56 11.53
C GLY A 569 9.35 -17.81 10.65
N SER A 570 8.24 -18.50 10.38
CA SER A 570 8.22 -19.75 9.61
C SER A 570 8.55 -19.55 8.13
N ALA A 571 7.99 -18.53 7.48
CA ALA A 571 8.28 -18.24 6.07
C ALA A 571 9.74 -17.81 5.85
N PRO A 572 10.33 -16.87 6.63
CA PRO A 572 11.75 -16.57 6.56
C PRO A 572 12.64 -17.81 6.69
N VAL A 573 12.34 -18.69 7.65
CA VAL A 573 13.10 -19.93 7.89
C VAL A 573 13.01 -20.89 6.72
N ALA A 574 11.82 -21.12 6.16
CA ALA A 574 11.65 -22.00 5.02
C ALA A 574 12.42 -21.49 3.79
N LEU A 575 12.30 -20.20 3.49
CA LEU A 575 12.98 -19.56 2.37
C LEU A 575 14.50 -19.57 2.56
N ALA A 576 15.00 -19.29 3.77
CA ALA A 576 16.43 -19.39 4.05
C ALA A 576 16.96 -20.83 3.92
N ALA A 577 16.21 -21.84 4.39
CA ALA A 577 16.58 -23.25 4.25
C ALA A 577 16.61 -23.73 2.79
N LEU A 578 15.80 -23.12 1.92
CA LEU A 578 15.84 -23.34 0.48
C LEU A 578 17.07 -22.65 -0.14
N LEU A 579 17.35 -21.40 0.23
CA LEU A 579 18.30 -20.54 -0.47
C LEU A 579 19.76 -20.65 -0.02
N HIS A 580 20.00 -21.02 1.23
CA HIS A 580 21.35 -21.02 1.80
C HIS A 580 22.21 -22.17 1.25
N ALA A 581 23.50 -21.91 1.04
CA ALA A 581 24.42 -22.86 0.42
C ALA A 581 24.63 -24.14 1.26
N SER A 582 24.58 -24.03 2.59
CA SER A 582 24.71 -25.17 3.51
C SER A 582 23.47 -26.05 3.60
N GLN A 583 22.34 -25.61 3.02
CA GLN A 583 21.06 -26.34 3.04
C GLN A 583 20.68 -26.83 4.44
N PRO A 584 20.53 -25.93 5.44
CA PRO A 584 20.27 -26.34 6.81
C PRO A 584 18.96 -27.12 6.91
N THR A 585 18.87 -28.02 7.89
CA THR A 585 17.60 -28.65 8.25
C THR A 585 16.71 -27.62 8.95
N CYS A 586 15.40 -27.75 8.82
CA CYS A 586 14.47 -26.80 9.44
C CYS A 586 13.22 -27.46 10.03
N GLU A 587 12.73 -26.85 11.12
CA GLU A 587 11.44 -27.15 11.75
C GLU A 587 10.53 -25.92 11.68
N LEU A 588 9.32 -26.08 11.15
CA LEU A 588 8.30 -25.04 11.05
C LEU A 588 7.15 -25.37 11.99
N VAL A 589 6.83 -24.46 12.91
CA VAL A 589 5.72 -24.56 13.86
C VAL A 589 4.74 -23.43 13.55
N HIS A 590 3.44 -23.68 13.51
CA HIS A 590 2.45 -22.60 13.28
C HIS A 590 2.70 -21.87 11.95
N TYR A 591 2.98 -22.63 10.89
CA TYR A 591 3.39 -22.09 9.59
C TYR A 591 2.21 -21.79 8.67
N LEU A 592 2.41 -20.89 7.70
CA LEU A 592 1.44 -20.62 6.63
C LEU A 592 1.46 -21.77 5.59
N PRO A 593 0.38 -22.52 5.37
CA PRO A 593 0.41 -23.68 4.47
C PRO A 593 0.66 -23.33 3.00
N SER A 594 0.08 -22.23 2.53
CA SER A 594 0.17 -21.74 1.15
C SER A 594 -0.26 -20.29 1.07
N TYR A 595 0.23 -19.57 0.07
CA TYR A 595 -0.34 -18.29 -0.33
C TYR A 595 -1.71 -18.46 -0.99
N GLN A 596 -1.95 -19.60 -1.67
CA GLN A 596 -3.27 -19.94 -2.20
C GLN A 596 -4.36 -19.98 -1.10
N LEU A 597 -4.03 -20.41 0.12
CA LEU A 597 -4.93 -20.33 1.27
C LEU A 597 -5.41 -18.89 1.53
N LEU A 598 -4.51 -17.90 1.44
CA LEU A 598 -4.86 -16.49 1.64
C LEU A 598 -5.67 -15.93 0.46
N ILE A 599 -5.47 -16.48 -0.74
CA ILE A 599 -6.28 -16.15 -1.91
C ILE A 599 -7.70 -16.68 -1.78
N ASP A 600 -7.88 -17.88 -1.22
CA ASP A 600 -9.16 -18.56 -1.12
C ASP A 600 -10.01 -18.16 0.09
N ASN A 601 -9.43 -17.38 1.01
CA ASN A 601 -10.15 -16.86 2.17
C ASN A 601 -10.30 -15.34 2.02
N PRO A 602 -11.53 -14.81 2.05
CA PRO A 602 -11.75 -13.36 1.93
C PRO A 602 -11.10 -12.60 3.08
N LEU A 603 -11.09 -13.20 4.29
CA LEU A 603 -10.53 -12.63 5.51
C LEU A 603 -9.25 -13.35 5.94
N HIS A 604 -8.26 -12.58 6.36
CA HIS A 604 -7.05 -13.06 7.03
C HIS A 604 -6.42 -11.93 7.87
N ASN A 605 -5.57 -12.27 8.83
CA ASN A 605 -4.77 -11.30 9.62
C ASN A 605 -3.26 -11.45 9.42
N TRP A 606 -2.82 -12.22 8.40
CA TRP A 606 -1.41 -12.24 8.01
C TRP A 606 -0.96 -10.84 7.55
N PRO A 607 0.14 -10.28 8.10
CA PRO A 607 0.56 -8.91 7.83
C PRO A 607 1.22 -8.80 6.45
N PHE A 608 1.18 -7.60 5.86
CA PHE A 608 1.73 -7.33 4.52
C PHE A 608 3.21 -7.73 4.38
N SER A 609 3.98 -7.66 5.47
CA SER A 609 5.37 -8.11 5.54
C SER A 609 5.62 -9.59 5.27
N CYS A 610 4.58 -10.41 5.14
CA CYS A 610 4.67 -11.85 4.84
C CYS A 610 4.42 -12.19 3.36
N PHE A 611 4.07 -11.21 2.54
CA PHE A 611 3.69 -11.42 1.15
C PHE A 611 4.89 -11.27 0.21
N ILE A 612 4.89 -12.05 -0.86
CA ILE A 612 5.89 -11.97 -1.93
C ILE A 612 5.16 -11.54 -3.20
N GLU A 613 5.63 -10.45 -3.80
CA GLU A 613 4.99 -9.90 -4.99
C GLU A 613 5.06 -10.85 -6.17
N ASN A 614 3.89 -11.08 -6.78
CA ASN A 614 3.69 -11.92 -7.96
C ASN A 614 4.34 -13.30 -7.86
N CYS A 615 4.42 -13.88 -6.65
CA CYS A 615 5.05 -15.18 -6.47
C CYS A 615 4.25 -16.31 -7.14
N LEU A 616 2.90 -16.22 -7.12
CA LEU A 616 2.01 -17.28 -7.61
C LEU A 616 2.12 -17.55 -9.12
N GLU A 617 2.76 -16.65 -9.88
CA GLU A 617 3.15 -16.88 -11.27
C GLU A 617 4.23 -17.98 -11.41
N MET A 618 5.12 -18.09 -10.43
CA MET A 618 6.31 -18.96 -10.51
C MET A 618 6.28 -20.10 -9.47
N PHE A 619 5.82 -19.84 -8.25
CA PHE A 619 5.81 -20.81 -7.15
C PHE A 619 4.80 -20.43 -6.05
N ASP A 620 4.48 -21.39 -5.19
CA ASP A 620 3.82 -21.18 -3.89
C ASP A 620 4.67 -21.81 -2.77
N LEU A 621 4.34 -21.55 -1.50
CA LEU A 621 5.02 -22.14 -0.34
C LEU A 621 5.04 -23.68 -0.35
N PRO A 622 4.00 -24.41 -0.82
CA PRO A 622 4.09 -25.86 -0.98
C PRO A 622 5.23 -26.32 -1.90
N ASP A 623 5.55 -25.56 -2.95
CA ASP A 623 6.68 -25.85 -3.85
C ASP A 623 8.00 -25.71 -3.10
N VAL A 624 8.15 -24.65 -2.29
CA VAL A 624 9.28 -24.43 -1.39
C VAL A 624 9.41 -25.57 -0.38
N TYR A 625 8.32 -25.97 0.27
CA TYR A 625 8.30 -27.05 1.25
C TYR A 625 8.67 -28.40 0.62
N SER A 626 8.14 -28.69 -0.57
CA SER A 626 8.46 -29.92 -1.30
C SER A 626 9.93 -29.95 -1.74
N ALA A 627 10.51 -28.81 -2.12
CA ALA A 627 11.89 -28.72 -2.56
C ALA A 627 12.89 -28.92 -1.41
N ILE A 628 12.55 -28.52 -0.17
CA ILE A 628 13.38 -28.78 1.01
C ILE A 628 13.39 -30.27 1.37
N GLY A 629 12.26 -30.97 1.15
CA GLY A 629 12.15 -32.43 1.29
C GLY A 629 12.42 -32.93 2.71
N ASP A 630 13.23 -33.98 2.84
CA ASP A 630 13.50 -34.67 4.12
C ASP A 630 14.22 -33.79 5.16
N ARG A 631 14.72 -32.61 4.76
CA ARG A 631 15.31 -31.62 5.66
C ARG A 631 14.27 -30.81 6.43
N LEU A 632 12.98 -30.90 6.08
CA LEU A 632 11.89 -30.10 6.64
C LEU A 632 10.98 -30.93 7.56
N LYS A 633 10.80 -30.46 8.79
CA LYS A 633 9.75 -30.90 9.70
C LYS A 633 8.68 -29.81 9.83
N LYS A 634 7.40 -30.17 9.66
CA LYS A 634 6.25 -29.25 9.80
C LYS A 634 5.35 -29.69 10.94
N CYS A 635 4.98 -28.76 11.81
CA CYS A 635 4.16 -28.97 12.99
C CYS A 635 3.04 -27.91 13.03
N ASP A 636 1.79 -28.35 13.23
CA ASP A 636 0.63 -27.51 13.55
C ASP A 636 0.49 -26.26 12.65
N PRO A 637 -0.05 -26.37 11.42
CA PRO A 637 -0.22 -25.21 10.55
C PRO A 637 -1.21 -24.18 11.13
N TRP A 638 -0.99 -22.90 10.83
CA TRP A 638 -2.00 -21.86 11.05
C TRP A 638 -2.89 -21.68 9.82
N GLY A 639 -4.11 -21.21 10.07
CA GLY A 639 -5.10 -20.94 9.03
C GLY A 639 -4.94 -19.54 8.41
N PRO A 640 -6.02 -18.99 7.83
CA PRO A 640 -6.06 -17.58 7.44
C PRO A 640 -5.96 -16.63 8.66
N TRP A 641 -6.21 -17.14 9.86
CA TRP A 641 -6.08 -16.42 11.12
C TRP A 641 -4.95 -17.00 11.97
N ILE A 642 -4.09 -16.12 12.49
CA ILE A 642 -2.95 -16.42 13.38
C ILE A 642 -3.24 -16.08 14.84
#